data_AF-A0AAN7LHK5-F1
#
_entry.id   AF-A0AAN7LHK5-F1
#
_cell.length_a   1.000
_cell.length_b   1.000
_cell.length_c   1.000
_cell.angle_alpha   90.00
_cell.angle_beta   90.00
_cell.angle_gamma   90.00
#
_symmetry.space_group_name_H-M   'P 1'
#
loop_
_entity.id
_entity.type
_entity.pdbx_description
1 polymer ?
#
loop_
_entity_poly.entity_id
_entity_poly.type
_entity_poly.pdbx_seq_one_letter_code
_entity_poly.pdbx_strand_id
1 'polypeptide(L)'
;MAKSLVKTERKQGFHFLFPLEIPLASATMPTSASVSAATSASRPSTDLVARLGSSDREVQLKALRDVKNQIIGNRTKKLTYIKLGAVPAVASVLSDAIDGSVCGSSDLLVQSAATLGSFACGVDAGVRAVLDAGALPYLVRLLSSSDEKVIDSGARSLKMVYQSKLAPKYDVLQKSNMEFLCSLLNSENENANGLGASIITNSCKTSAEQKALCDNGVLTKLIDFLDGSMIQREASLESLASIMNENGEVTSLFVEYERGQALGLLVKLTNERSARTRLLACECLIIISNVSSRYLKWKGIETKLISYLLELLEEPGHIGDEASFALSNYIEDKEDLQKLACDANAIDVLCTHLQNQLLQPKRFEGILLALANICSRLEICRAKLLHMQEFNSINDALHHDCADVRAAACICLRSVSRSVQNLSAGFFMNEKIVMPVLQLLHDPSLTVQLAALRAIGNIVVDFRTHKSRFMKWGGVKQLIQLSMSMNSAIRLNSLWALKNLTFEADNQCKERVFRELTASSLASLICDPEPCVQEQALALVRNLIDGSLDSIEYVFVEGSIILNAIGRHLERASTAECKVQGMYVLSNIASGSEIHKDSLMELLFQDRENGDPLYILNFLQSNDSHLRTASVWVIVNLTNPSCLGASGRTVKLRNAGVISQLKNMVNDPCLDVKLRVRTVLGQCMTFGE
;
A
#
# COMPACT_ATOMS: atom_id res chain seq x y z
N MET A 1 -21.27 21.83 -29.50
CA MET A 1 -20.86 22.14 -28.11
C MET A 1 -20.35 20.92 -27.31
N ALA A 2 -20.86 19.70 -27.50
CA ALA A 2 -20.37 18.51 -26.77
C ALA A 2 -18.98 17.97 -27.19
N LYS A 3 -18.49 18.25 -28.42
CA LYS A 3 -17.14 17.85 -28.87
C LYS A 3 -15.99 18.77 -28.38
N SER A 4 -16.31 19.84 -27.65
CA SER A 4 -15.30 20.77 -27.07
C SER A 4 -14.86 20.37 -25.66
N LEU A 5 -15.66 19.56 -24.95
CA LEU A 5 -15.37 19.15 -23.56
C LEU A 5 -14.23 18.11 -23.51
N VAL A 6 -14.22 17.14 -24.43
CA VAL A 6 -13.16 16.11 -24.51
C VAL A 6 -11.79 16.68 -24.92
N LYS A 7 -11.75 17.83 -25.62
CA LYS A 7 -10.48 18.52 -25.95
C LYS A 7 -9.96 19.43 -24.84
N THR A 8 -10.80 19.78 -23.87
CA THR A 8 -10.40 20.65 -22.75
C THR A 8 -9.71 19.84 -21.65
N GLU A 9 -10.10 18.58 -21.47
CA GLU A 9 -9.42 17.64 -20.56
C GLU A 9 -7.97 17.33 -20.98
N ARG A 10 -7.67 17.25 -22.29
CA ARG A 10 -6.30 17.07 -22.79
C ARG A 10 -5.45 18.35 -22.80
N LYS A 11 -6.04 19.54 -22.61
CA LYS A 11 -5.33 20.82 -22.69
C LYS A 11 -5.18 21.54 -21.34
N GLN A 12 -5.91 21.15 -20.30
CA GLN A 12 -5.84 21.79 -18.97
C GLN A 12 -4.88 21.12 -17.98
N GLY A 13 -3.93 20.29 -18.44
CA GLY A 13 -2.87 19.79 -17.55
C GLY A 13 -3.39 19.09 -16.29
N PHE A 14 -4.56 18.43 -16.34
CA PHE A 14 -5.07 17.63 -15.25
C PHE A 14 -4.35 16.28 -15.20
N HIS A 15 -3.08 16.30 -14.81
CA HIS A 15 -2.33 15.12 -14.42
C HIS A 15 -2.54 14.79 -12.93
N PHE A 16 -3.77 14.84 -12.43
CA PHE A 16 -4.07 14.42 -11.05
C PHE A 16 -5.50 13.87 -10.93
N LEU A 17 -5.73 12.71 -11.54
CA LEU A 17 -6.70 11.76 -11.02
C LEU A 17 -5.89 10.56 -10.59
N PHE A 18 -5.84 10.36 -9.27
CA PHE A 18 -5.28 9.22 -8.55
C PHE A 18 -3.83 9.35 -8.08
N PRO A 19 -3.59 9.68 -6.78
CA PRO A 19 -2.32 9.34 -6.16
C PRO A 19 -2.16 7.80 -6.16
N LEU A 20 -1.03 7.37 -6.70
CA LEU A 20 -0.40 6.06 -6.48
C LEU A 20 0.39 6.16 -5.17
N GLU A 21 0.11 5.31 -4.19
CA GLU A 21 1.04 5.09 -3.07
C GLU A 21 0.75 3.79 -2.27
N ILE A 22 1.77 2.92 -2.30
CA ILE A 22 2.42 2.06 -1.28
C ILE A 22 1.54 1.32 -0.23
N PRO A 23 1.60 -0.02 -0.13
CA PRO A 23 0.91 -0.78 0.91
C PRO A 23 1.59 -0.67 2.29
N LEU A 24 0.80 -0.33 3.32
CA LEU A 24 1.18 -0.51 4.72
C LEU A 24 0.96 -1.98 5.13
N ALA A 25 2.03 -2.63 5.56
CA ALA A 25 1.97 -3.96 6.16
C ALA A 25 1.29 -3.91 7.55
N SER A 26 0.15 -4.58 7.70
CA SER A 26 -0.44 -4.92 9.00
C SER A 26 -0.12 -6.37 9.36
N ALA A 27 0.34 -6.56 10.59
CA ALA A 27 0.64 -7.86 11.17
C ALA A 27 -0.46 -8.21 12.17
N THR A 28 -1.19 -9.31 11.96
CA THR A 28 -2.10 -9.86 12.98
C THR A 28 -2.18 -11.38 12.91
N MET A 29 -2.27 -11.94 14.11
CA MET A 29 -2.14 -13.36 14.45
C MET A 29 -3.42 -14.17 14.18
N PRO A 30 -3.32 -15.48 13.88
CA PRO A 30 -4.47 -16.37 13.91
C PRO A 30 -4.67 -17.03 15.28
N THR A 31 -5.93 -17.14 15.69
CA THR A 31 -6.39 -17.93 16.84
C THR A 31 -7.42 -18.96 16.39
N SER A 32 -7.08 -20.23 16.62
CA SER A 32 -7.89 -21.41 17.00
C SER A 32 -9.14 -21.83 16.22
N ALA A 33 -9.10 -23.07 15.71
CA ALA A 33 -10.22 -24.02 15.65
C ALA A 33 -9.66 -25.45 15.91
N SER A 34 -10.03 -26.09 17.02
CA SER A 34 -11.06 -27.13 17.20
C SER A 34 -10.57 -28.56 16.91
N VAL A 35 -10.67 -29.37 17.96
CA VAL A 35 -10.04 -30.68 18.20
C VAL A 35 -11.01 -31.82 17.88
N SER A 36 -10.48 -32.95 17.40
CA SER A 36 -11.10 -34.27 17.60
C SER A 36 -10.09 -35.29 18.21
N ALA A 37 -10.65 -36.06 19.14
CA ALA A 37 -10.15 -37.10 20.06
C ALA A 37 -9.07 -38.09 19.56
N ALA A 38 -8.24 -38.76 20.37
CA ALA A 38 -8.04 -38.80 21.82
C ALA A 38 -6.66 -39.45 22.10
N THR A 39 -5.90 -38.91 23.04
CA THR A 39 -4.90 -39.62 23.86
C THR A 39 -4.83 -38.92 25.22
N SER A 40 -4.73 -39.70 26.29
CA SER A 40 -4.90 -39.36 27.70
C SER A 40 -4.38 -37.97 28.12
N ALA A 41 -5.28 -37.14 28.66
CA ALA A 41 -4.98 -35.80 29.13
C ALA A 41 -4.22 -35.82 30.47
N SER A 42 -2.89 -35.83 30.44
CA SER A 42 -2.08 -35.41 31.60
C SER A 42 -2.07 -33.88 31.69
N ARG A 43 -2.30 -33.34 32.89
CA ARG A 43 -2.15 -31.90 33.19
C ARG A 43 -0.67 -31.54 33.23
N PRO A 44 -0.27 -30.33 32.80
CA PRO A 44 1.09 -29.83 33.04
C PRO A 44 1.38 -29.84 34.55
N SER A 45 2.36 -30.61 35.00
CA SER A 45 2.71 -30.73 36.42
C SER A 45 4.06 -30.11 36.71
N THR A 46 4.17 -29.44 37.85
CA THR A 46 5.45 -28.97 38.42
C THR A 46 6.41 -30.13 38.65
N ASP A 47 5.87 -31.32 38.98
CA ASP A 47 6.61 -32.58 39.09
C ASP A 47 7.41 -32.91 37.82
N LEU A 48 6.84 -32.66 36.63
CA LEU A 48 7.51 -32.96 35.37
C LEU A 48 8.69 -32.02 35.08
N VAL A 49 8.60 -30.76 35.54
CA VAL A 49 9.70 -29.79 35.47
C VAL A 49 10.78 -30.13 36.50
N ALA A 50 10.39 -30.53 37.71
CA ALA A 50 11.35 -31.00 38.72
C ALA A 50 12.15 -32.22 38.24
N ARG A 51 11.52 -33.15 37.52
CA ARG A 51 12.19 -34.32 36.91
C ARG A 51 13.21 -33.97 35.82
N LEU A 52 13.12 -32.79 35.19
CA LEU A 52 14.16 -32.31 34.27
C LEU A 52 15.45 -31.94 35.03
N GLY A 53 15.34 -31.52 36.29
CA GLY A 53 16.47 -31.23 37.17
C GLY A 53 17.01 -32.44 37.94
N SER A 54 16.53 -33.66 37.63
CA SER A 54 17.01 -34.90 38.25
C SER A 54 18.48 -35.16 37.88
N SER A 55 19.26 -35.72 38.79
CA SER A 55 20.61 -36.23 38.49
C SER A 55 20.61 -37.52 37.65
N ASP A 56 19.46 -38.18 37.54
CA ASP A 56 19.28 -39.40 36.75
C ASP A 56 18.94 -39.08 35.28
N ARG A 57 19.84 -39.49 34.38
CA ARG A 57 19.74 -39.28 32.93
C ARG A 57 18.53 -39.98 32.29
N GLU A 58 18.11 -41.14 32.78
CA GLU A 58 16.91 -41.81 32.23
C GLU A 58 15.64 -41.07 32.64
N VAL A 59 15.60 -40.55 33.87
CA VAL A 59 14.50 -39.72 34.37
C VAL A 59 14.39 -38.43 33.57
N GLN A 60 15.53 -37.76 33.31
CA GLN A 60 15.60 -36.57 32.46
C GLN A 60 15.11 -36.87 31.04
N LEU A 61 15.59 -37.95 30.43
CA LEU A 61 15.21 -38.33 29.06
C LEU A 61 13.71 -38.61 28.94
N LYS A 62 13.13 -39.30 29.93
CA LYS A 62 11.68 -39.53 29.99
C LYS A 62 10.91 -38.22 30.16
N ALA A 63 11.37 -37.33 31.05
CA ALA A 63 10.75 -36.03 31.27
C ALA A 63 10.79 -35.16 29.99
N LEU A 64 11.91 -35.12 29.26
CA LEU A 64 12.02 -34.41 27.99
C LEU A 64 10.99 -34.91 26.95
N ARG A 65 10.88 -36.23 26.78
CA ARG A 65 9.89 -36.84 25.88
C ARG A 65 8.46 -36.47 26.29
N ASP A 66 8.17 -36.55 27.58
CA ASP A 66 6.85 -36.23 28.14
C ASP A 66 6.48 -34.75 27.96
N VAL A 67 7.41 -33.81 28.21
CA VAL A 67 7.20 -32.37 27.95
C VAL A 67 6.95 -32.14 26.47
N LYS A 68 7.84 -32.62 25.61
CA LYS A 68 7.76 -32.43 24.15
C LYS A 68 6.40 -32.89 23.61
N ASN A 69 6.00 -34.11 23.96
CA ASN A 69 4.73 -34.69 23.50
C ASN A 69 3.51 -33.90 23.99
N GLN A 70 3.59 -33.26 25.17
CA GLN A 70 2.50 -32.41 25.67
C GLN A 70 2.44 -31.04 24.99
N ILE A 71 3.55 -30.51 24.50
CA ILE A 71 3.59 -29.16 23.92
C ILE A 71 3.45 -29.12 22.40
N ILE A 72 3.72 -30.22 21.69
CA ILE A 72 3.55 -30.30 20.23
C ILE A 72 2.11 -29.91 19.85
N GLY A 73 1.97 -28.96 18.94
CA GLY A 73 0.68 -28.47 18.45
C GLY A 73 -0.19 -27.72 19.48
N ASN A 74 0.26 -27.55 20.73
CA ASN A 74 -0.57 -26.98 21.80
C ASN A 74 0.01 -25.68 22.36
N ARG A 75 -0.47 -24.54 21.83
CA ARG A 75 -0.02 -23.19 22.24
C ARG A 75 -0.21 -22.93 23.74
N THR A 76 -1.34 -23.33 24.32
CA THR A 76 -1.64 -23.10 25.74
C THR A 76 -0.66 -23.86 26.64
N LYS A 77 -0.41 -25.14 26.35
CA LYS A 77 0.55 -25.94 27.12
C LYS A 77 1.99 -25.42 26.96
N LYS A 78 2.39 -25.01 25.76
CA LYS A 78 3.69 -24.32 25.54
C LYS A 78 3.85 -23.15 26.50
N LEU A 79 2.88 -22.23 26.52
CA LEU A 79 2.91 -21.05 27.38
C LEU A 79 2.93 -21.39 28.87
N THR A 80 2.19 -22.42 29.29
CA THR A 80 2.20 -22.86 30.69
C THR A 80 3.55 -23.43 31.10
N TYR A 81 4.14 -24.32 30.32
CA TYR A 81 5.46 -24.88 30.63
C TYR A 81 6.59 -23.83 30.57
N ILE A 82 6.48 -22.83 29.69
CA ILE A 82 7.39 -21.67 29.69
C ILE A 82 7.31 -20.94 31.05
N LYS A 83 6.09 -20.64 31.55
CA LYS A 83 5.90 -19.99 32.85
C LYS A 83 6.41 -20.82 34.03
N LEU A 84 6.34 -22.15 33.93
CA LEU A 84 6.86 -23.07 34.95
C LEU A 84 8.39 -23.22 34.92
N GLY A 85 9.11 -22.51 34.04
CA GLY A 85 10.57 -22.58 33.97
C GLY A 85 11.11 -23.81 33.25
N ALA A 86 10.30 -24.49 32.42
CA ALA A 86 10.74 -25.67 31.69
C ALA A 86 11.84 -25.36 30.67
N VAL A 87 11.79 -24.20 29.99
CA VAL A 87 12.77 -23.86 28.94
C VAL A 87 14.20 -23.71 29.51
N PRO A 88 14.45 -22.93 30.57
CA PRO A 88 15.76 -22.90 31.23
C PRO A 88 16.23 -24.28 31.72
N ALA A 89 15.32 -25.10 32.28
CA ALA A 89 15.67 -26.44 32.74
C ALA A 89 16.13 -27.35 31.58
N VAL A 90 15.42 -27.33 30.45
CA VAL A 90 15.83 -28.09 29.24
C VAL A 90 17.15 -27.56 28.67
N ALA A 91 17.39 -26.25 28.68
CA ALA A 91 18.65 -25.66 28.25
C ALA A 91 19.83 -26.10 29.14
N SER A 92 19.62 -26.19 30.46
CA SER A 92 20.61 -26.74 31.40
C SER A 92 20.94 -28.19 31.08
N VAL A 93 19.92 -29.04 30.87
CA VAL A 93 20.12 -30.46 30.50
C VAL A 93 20.91 -30.57 29.19
N LEU A 94 20.65 -29.69 28.21
CA LEU A 94 21.40 -29.65 26.97
C LEU A 94 22.88 -29.30 27.20
N SER A 95 23.16 -28.27 28.00
CA SER A 95 24.53 -27.87 28.35
C SER A 95 25.27 -29.01 29.04
N ASP A 96 24.67 -29.62 30.07
CA ASP A 96 25.28 -30.72 30.84
C ASP A 96 25.54 -31.96 29.96
N ALA A 97 24.65 -32.23 29.01
CA ALA A 97 24.80 -33.34 28.07
C ALA A 97 25.91 -33.11 27.03
N ILE A 98 26.19 -31.85 26.66
CA ILE A 98 27.28 -31.49 25.74
C ILE A 98 28.64 -31.67 26.41
N ASP A 99 28.76 -31.27 27.67
CA ASP A 99 30.03 -31.31 28.40
C ASP A 99 30.32 -32.71 29.00
N GLY A 100 29.33 -33.60 29.06
CA GLY A 100 29.47 -34.97 29.56
C GLY A 100 29.98 -35.99 28.52
N SER A 101 31.18 -36.56 28.71
CA SER A 101 31.91 -37.38 27.73
C SER A 101 31.49 -38.87 27.58
N VAL A 102 30.23 -39.27 27.81
CA VAL A 102 29.88 -40.72 27.95
C VAL A 102 28.70 -41.16 27.07
N CYS A 103 28.83 -42.40 26.55
CA CYS A 103 27.82 -43.21 25.86
C CYS A 103 26.42 -43.07 26.49
N GLY A 104 25.42 -42.63 25.71
CA GLY A 104 24.07 -42.28 26.18
C GLY A 104 23.73 -40.78 26.14
N SER A 105 24.72 -39.90 25.88
CA SER A 105 24.49 -38.46 25.71
C SER A 105 23.68 -38.10 24.46
N SER A 106 23.81 -38.86 23.36
CA SER A 106 23.14 -38.54 22.08
C SER A 106 21.62 -38.43 22.22
N ASP A 107 20.97 -39.39 22.89
CA ASP A 107 19.51 -39.36 23.08
C ASP A 107 19.06 -38.13 23.91
N LEU A 108 19.84 -37.75 24.92
CA LEU A 108 19.60 -36.54 25.71
C LEU A 108 19.78 -35.27 24.87
N LEU A 109 20.83 -35.18 24.06
CA LEU A 109 21.07 -34.06 23.15
C LEU A 109 19.92 -33.92 22.14
N VAL A 110 19.54 -35.01 21.50
CA VAL A 110 18.43 -35.07 20.54
C VAL A 110 17.11 -34.63 21.19
N GLN A 111 16.74 -35.22 22.33
CA GLN A 111 15.46 -34.87 22.96
C GLN A 111 15.47 -33.45 23.54
N SER A 112 16.60 -32.97 24.07
CA SER A 112 16.71 -31.60 24.59
C SER A 112 16.56 -30.57 23.47
N ALA A 113 17.30 -30.76 22.37
CA ALA A 113 17.19 -29.92 21.19
C ALA A 113 15.74 -29.94 20.66
N ALA A 114 15.19 -31.12 20.38
CA ALA A 114 13.82 -31.25 19.85
C ALA A 114 12.77 -30.60 20.76
N THR A 115 12.95 -30.64 22.08
CA THR A 115 12.06 -29.99 23.05
C THR A 115 12.17 -28.46 22.96
N LEU A 116 13.38 -27.90 22.90
CA LEU A 116 13.60 -26.46 22.69
C LEU A 116 13.02 -25.99 21.35
N GLY A 117 13.25 -26.73 20.26
CA GLY A 117 12.64 -26.44 18.96
C GLY A 117 11.11 -26.48 19.00
N SER A 118 10.54 -27.42 19.76
CA SER A 118 9.09 -27.49 19.96
C SER A 118 8.54 -26.29 20.73
N PHE A 119 9.28 -25.74 21.71
CA PHE A 119 8.91 -24.49 22.35
C PHE A 119 8.96 -23.29 21.40
N ALA A 120 10.02 -23.19 20.58
CA ALA A 120 10.21 -22.12 19.61
C ALA A 120 9.17 -22.13 18.47
N CYS A 121 8.73 -23.32 18.03
CA CYS A 121 7.85 -23.48 16.87
C CYS A 121 6.52 -22.71 16.99
N GLY A 122 6.34 -21.67 16.17
CA GLY A 122 5.09 -20.93 16.01
C GLY A 122 4.65 -20.10 17.22
N VAL A 123 5.54 -19.85 18.19
CA VAL A 123 5.23 -19.07 19.40
C VAL A 123 6.39 -18.14 19.75
N ASP A 124 6.24 -16.84 19.50
CA ASP A 124 7.27 -15.83 19.78
C ASP A 124 7.71 -15.80 21.25
N ALA A 125 6.79 -16.05 22.20
CA ALA A 125 7.15 -16.18 23.61
C ALA A 125 8.07 -17.38 23.88
N GLY A 126 7.93 -18.46 23.11
CA GLY A 126 8.81 -19.63 23.18
C GLY A 126 10.18 -19.34 22.60
N VAL A 127 10.25 -18.68 21.44
CA VAL A 127 11.53 -18.23 20.86
C VAL A 127 12.29 -17.34 21.83
N ARG A 128 11.61 -16.33 22.41
CA ARG A 128 12.20 -15.45 23.43
C ARG A 128 12.74 -16.24 24.62
N ALA A 129 11.96 -17.18 25.17
CA ALA A 129 12.39 -18.00 26.30
C ALA A 129 13.64 -18.86 25.97
N VAL A 130 13.73 -19.41 24.75
CA VAL A 130 14.89 -20.20 24.30
C VAL A 130 16.14 -19.31 24.19
N LEU A 131 15.99 -18.08 23.69
CA LEU A 131 17.08 -17.10 23.61
C LEU A 131 17.52 -16.62 25.01
N ASP A 132 16.58 -16.27 25.88
CA ASP A 132 16.84 -15.79 27.25
C ASP A 132 17.51 -16.88 28.11
N ALA A 133 17.20 -18.15 27.86
CA ALA A 133 17.85 -19.29 28.51
C ALA A 133 19.29 -19.56 28.02
N GLY A 134 19.80 -18.79 27.07
CA GLY A 134 21.15 -18.98 26.52
C GLY A 134 21.31 -20.27 25.72
N ALA A 135 20.22 -20.83 25.18
CA ALA A 135 20.25 -22.14 24.51
C ALA A 135 20.91 -22.12 23.11
N LEU A 136 20.98 -20.94 22.47
CA LEU A 136 21.40 -20.80 21.07
C LEU A 136 22.84 -21.29 20.81
N PRO A 137 23.88 -20.91 21.59
CA PRO A 137 25.24 -21.40 21.36
C PRO A 137 25.36 -22.91 21.50
N TYR A 138 24.61 -23.52 22.43
CA TYR A 138 24.58 -24.96 22.61
C TYR A 138 23.93 -25.67 21.41
N LEU A 139 22.83 -25.13 20.88
CA LEU A 139 22.18 -25.66 19.68
C LEU A 139 23.08 -25.57 18.44
N VAL A 140 23.84 -24.48 18.28
CA VAL A 140 24.82 -24.32 17.19
C VAL A 140 25.94 -25.36 17.33
N ARG A 141 26.43 -25.60 18.55
CA ARG A 141 27.47 -26.60 18.82
C ARG A 141 27.06 -28.03 18.43
N LEU A 142 25.76 -28.36 18.46
CA LEU A 142 25.26 -29.67 18.01
C LEU A 142 25.51 -29.95 16.53
N LEU A 143 25.64 -28.91 15.71
CA LEU A 143 25.87 -29.03 14.27
C LEU A 143 27.29 -29.55 13.93
N SER A 144 28.21 -29.50 14.88
CA SER A 144 29.56 -30.05 14.77
C SER A 144 29.69 -31.46 15.35
N SER A 145 28.58 -32.11 15.73
CA SER A 145 28.58 -33.48 16.27
C SER A 145 28.94 -34.51 15.20
N SER A 146 29.48 -35.66 15.60
CA SER A 146 29.66 -36.81 14.69
C SER A 146 28.38 -37.65 14.52
N ASP A 147 27.37 -37.42 15.36
CA ASP A 147 26.09 -38.15 15.31
C ASP A 147 25.07 -37.37 14.47
N GLU A 148 24.65 -37.96 13.36
CA GLU A 148 23.68 -37.39 12.42
C GLU A 148 22.34 -37.04 13.08
N LYS A 149 21.87 -37.83 14.06
CA LYS A 149 20.61 -37.55 14.77
C LYS A 149 20.73 -36.28 15.62
N VAL A 150 21.90 -36.04 16.19
CA VAL A 150 22.20 -34.83 16.99
C VAL A 150 22.23 -33.61 16.08
N ILE A 151 22.91 -33.69 14.93
CA ILE A 151 22.92 -32.63 13.92
C ILE A 151 21.48 -32.32 13.47
N ASP A 152 20.71 -33.36 13.11
CA ASP A 152 19.33 -33.25 12.66
C ASP A 152 18.44 -32.49 13.64
N SER A 153 18.48 -32.89 14.92
CA SER A 153 17.67 -32.26 15.95
C SER A 153 18.12 -30.83 16.27
N GLY A 154 19.43 -30.56 16.23
CA GLY A 154 19.98 -29.23 16.40
C GLY A 154 19.54 -28.30 15.27
N ALA A 155 19.70 -28.75 14.02
CA ALA A 155 19.33 -28.00 12.82
C ALA A 155 17.83 -27.70 12.75
N ARG A 156 16.96 -28.69 13.01
CA ARG A 156 15.50 -28.48 13.07
C ARG A 156 15.10 -27.47 14.14
N SER A 157 15.75 -27.52 15.30
CA SER A 157 15.44 -26.61 16.42
C SER A 157 15.87 -25.18 16.12
N LEU A 158 17.06 -25.00 15.57
CA LEU A 158 17.54 -23.70 15.10
C LEU A 158 16.65 -23.15 13.98
N LYS A 159 16.19 -23.99 13.05
CA LYS A 159 15.27 -23.57 11.99
C LYS A 159 13.99 -22.97 12.58
N MET A 160 13.41 -23.59 13.62
CA MET A 160 12.22 -23.04 14.30
C MET A 160 12.49 -21.68 14.98
N VAL A 161 13.71 -21.45 15.46
CA VAL A 161 14.11 -20.15 16.04
C VAL A 161 14.25 -19.10 14.94
N TYR A 162 14.94 -19.44 13.84
CA TYR A 162 15.20 -18.51 12.74
C TYR A 162 13.96 -18.17 11.89
N GLN A 163 12.90 -18.97 11.96
CA GLN A 163 11.60 -18.64 11.35
C GLN A 163 10.82 -17.51 12.06
N SER A 164 11.21 -17.12 13.28
CA SER A 164 10.56 -16.04 14.01
C SER A 164 11.21 -14.69 13.72
N LYS A 165 10.40 -13.63 13.77
CA LYS A 165 10.89 -12.23 13.70
C LYS A 165 11.81 -11.85 14.86
N LEU A 166 11.82 -12.64 15.93
CA LEU A 166 12.71 -12.50 17.09
C LEU A 166 14.04 -13.24 16.91
N ALA A 167 14.27 -13.84 15.75
CA ALA A 167 15.54 -14.50 15.46
C ALA A 167 16.72 -13.55 15.70
N PRO A 168 17.86 -14.07 16.20
CA PRO A 168 19.10 -13.31 16.31
C PRO A 168 19.48 -12.70 14.96
N LYS A 169 19.96 -11.46 14.98
CA LYS A 169 20.50 -10.84 13.76
C LYS A 169 21.73 -11.62 13.32
N TYR A 170 21.68 -12.16 12.11
CA TYR A 170 22.79 -12.87 11.49
C TYR A 170 23.43 -11.96 10.44
N ASP A 171 24.66 -11.52 10.70
CA ASP A 171 25.40 -10.68 9.75
C ASP A 171 26.03 -11.57 8.68
N VAL A 172 25.41 -11.60 7.49
CA VAL A 172 25.91 -12.38 6.34
C VAL A 172 27.16 -11.78 5.70
N LEU A 173 27.49 -10.50 5.97
CA LEU A 173 28.69 -9.86 5.42
C LEU A 173 29.95 -10.23 6.20
N GLN A 174 29.80 -10.68 7.45
CA GLN A 174 30.90 -11.16 8.26
C GLN A 174 31.46 -12.48 7.70
N LYS A 175 32.76 -12.50 7.39
CA LYS A 175 33.44 -13.65 6.75
C LYS A 175 33.21 -14.99 7.47
N SER A 176 33.35 -15.05 8.80
CA SER A 176 33.14 -16.27 9.59
C SER A 176 31.69 -16.77 9.54
N ASN A 177 30.73 -15.85 9.46
CA ASN A 177 29.31 -16.18 9.36
C ASN A 177 28.97 -16.66 7.95
N MET A 178 29.56 -16.07 6.91
CA MET A 178 29.43 -16.58 5.55
C MET A 178 30.02 -17.99 5.41
N GLU A 179 31.23 -18.23 5.95
CA GLU A 179 31.86 -19.56 5.97
C GLU A 179 30.99 -20.60 6.68
N PHE A 180 30.43 -20.25 7.85
CA PHE A 180 29.50 -21.11 8.57
C PHE A 180 28.23 -21.38 7.75
N LEU A 181 27.63 -20.37 7.14
CA LEU A 181 26.45 -20.51 6.29
C LEU A 181 26.72 -21.44 5.10
N CYS A 182 27.84 -21.26 4.40
CA CYS A 182 28.27 -22.14 3.33
C CYS A 182 28.50 -23.57 3.81
N SER A 183 29.00 -23.77 5.04
CA SER A 183 29.16 -25.11 5.61
C SER A 183 27.80 -25.81 5.83
N LEU A 184 26.77 -25.07 6.25
CA LEU A 184 25.41 -25.61 6.42
C LEU A 184 24.79 -26.00 5.08
N LEU A 185 24.93 -25.14 4.07
CA LEU A 185 24.40 -25.40 2.73
C LEU A 185 25.14 -26.55 2.02
N ASN A 186 26.41 -26.79 2.34
CA ASN A 186 27.18 -27.90 1.76
C ASN A 186 27.17 -29.17 2.61
N SER A 187 26.46 -29.18 3.74
CA SER A 187 26.29 -30.38 4.56
C SER A 187 25.54 -31.48 3.81
N GLU A 188 25.86 -32.74 4.09
CA GLU A 188 25.07 -33.90 3.63
C GLU A 188 23.72 -34.01 4.38
N ASN A 189 23.57 -33.30 5.50
CA ASN A 189 22.35 -33.32 6.30
C ASN A 189 21.30 -32.32 5.75
N GLU A 190 20.16 -32.84 5.29
CA GLU A 190 19.09 -32.02 4.70
C GLU A 190 18.54 -30.95 5.64
N ASN A 191 18.48 -31.23 6.95
CA ASN A 191 17.99 -30.27 7.93
C ASN A 191 19.01 -29.15 8.20
N ALA A 192 20.31 -29.45 8.13
CA ALA A 192 21.36 -28.43 8.14
C ALA A 192 21.28 -27.53 6.90
N ASN A 193 21.04 -28.10 5.71
CA ASN A 193 20.81 -27.32 4.50
C ASN A 193 19.59 -26.39 4.66
N GLY A 194 18.47 -26.95 5.14
CA GLY A 194 17.23 -26.21 5.37
C GLY A 194 17.36 -25.12 6.43
N LEU A 195 18.23 -25.30 7.44
CA LEU A 195 18.60 -24.26 8.38
C LEU A 195 19.36 -23.13 7.68
N GLY A 196 20.38 -23.45 6.87
CA GLY A 196 21.15 -22.46 6.12
C GLY A 196 20.24 -21.58 5.23
N ALA A 197 19.34 -22.21 4.48
CA ALA A 197 18.35 -21.50 3.69
C ALA A 197 17.41 -20.63 4.54
N SER A 198 16.93 -21.13 5.69
CA SER A 198 16.07 -20.36 6.59
C SER A 198 16.77 -19.16 7.24
N ILE A 199 18.08 -19.25 7.51
CA ILE A 199 18.89 -18.13 7.99
C ILE A 199 18.92 -17.03 6.92
N ILE A 200 19.13 -17.40 5.65
CA ILE A 200 19.15 -16.45 4.53
C ILE A 200 17.80 -15.74 4.42
N THR A 201 16.69 -16.48 4.36
CA THR A 201 15.34 -15.92 4.22
C THR A 201 15.02 -14.83 5.24
N ASN A 202 15.52 -14.97 6.48
CA ASN A 202 15.20 -14.05 7.58
C ASN A 202 16.27 -12.99 7.85
N SER A 203 17.47 -13.15 7.26
CA SER A 203 18.63 -12.28 7.53
C SER A 203 19.03 -11.42 6.33
N CYS A 204 18.69 -11.84 5.11
CA CYS A 204 19.00 -11.11 3.88
C CYS A 204 17.95 -10.02 3.62
N LYS A 205 18.39 -8.75 3.64
CA LYS A 205 17.51 -7.57 3.49
C LYS A 205 18.01 -6.52 2.52
N THR A 206 19.32 -6.49 2.24
CA THR A 206 19.95 -5.45 1.43
C THR A 206 20.59 -6.01 0.17
N SER A 207 20.71 -5.18 -0.87
CA SER A 207 21.37 -5.57 -2.12
C SER A 207 22.84 -5.98 -1.94
N ALA A 208 23.52 -5.43 -0.94
CA ALA A 208 24.90 -5.80 -0.61
C ALA A 208 24.98 -7.23 -0.04
N GLU A 209 24.06 -7.59 0.85
CA GLU A 209 23.94 -8.94 1.42
C GLU A 209 23.58 -9.96 0.33
N GLN A 210 22.62 -9.63 -0.53
CA GLN A 210 22.21 -10.47 -1.67
C GLN A 210 23.40 -10.75 -2.60
N LYS A 211 24.19 -9.72 -2.94
CA LYS A 211 25.38 -9.85 -3.77
C LYS A 211 26.46 -10.70 -3.09
N ALA A 212 26.74 -10.45 -1.81
CA ALA A 212 27.73 -11.23 -1.06
C ALA A 212 27.38 -12.72 -1.01
N LEU A 213 26.10 -13.07 -0.86
CA LEU A 213 25.65 -14.46 -0.93
C LEU A 213 25.93 -15.06 -2.32
N CYS A 214 25.61 -14.33 -3.40
CA CYS A 214 25.90 -14.77 -4.76
C CYS A 214 27.40 -14.97 -5.03
N ASP A 215 28.24 -14.03 -4.60
CA ASP A 215 29.70 -14.08 -4.78
C ASP A 215 30.33 -15.29 -4.06
N ASN A 216 29.67 -15.81 -3.01
CA ASN A 216 30.10 -17.00 -2.25
C ASN A 216 29.43 -18.30 -2.74
N GLY A 217 28.79 -18.29 -3.92
CA GLY A 217 28.22 -19.49 -4.54
C GLY A 217 26.91 -20.00 -3.91
N VAL A 218 26.29 -19.21 -3.01
CA VAL A 218 25.02 -19.58 -2.36
C VAL A 218 23.90 -19.73 -3.39
N LEU A 219 23.83 -18.84 -4.38
CA LEU A 219 22.81 -18.90 -5.45
C LEU A 219 22.85 -20.25 -6.18
N THR A 220 24.04 -20.69 -6.60
CA THR A 220 24.24 -21.99 -7.26
C THR A 220 23.77 -23.14 -6.39
N LYS A 221 24.13 -23.11 -5.10
CA LYS A 221 23.73 -24.19 -4.18
C LYS A 221 22.23 -24.25 -3.95
N LEU A 222 21.55 -23.11 -3.90
CA LEU A 222 20.09 -23.05 -3.83
C LEU A 222 19.43 -23.57 -5.12
N ILE A 223 20.01 -23.28 -6.29
CA ILE A 223 19.54 -23.85 -7.56
C ILE A 223 19.64 -25.38 -7.54
N ASP A 224 20.74 -25.96 -7.05
CA ASP A 224 20.90 -27.42 -6.92
C ASP A 224 19.78 -28.04 -6.05
N PHE A 225 19.39 -27.35 -4.97
CA PHE A 225 18.31 -27.81 -4.09
C PHE A 225 16.93 -27.84 -4.76
N LEU A 226 16.73 -27.17 -5.90
CA LEU A 226 15.47 -27.22 -6.65
C LEU A 226 15.17 -28.61 -7.23
N ASP A 227 16.20 -29.45 -7.44
CA ASP A 227 16.04 -30.86 -7.84
C ASP A 227 16.16 -31.84 -6.65
N GLY A 228 16.29 -31.31 -5.42
CA GLY A 228 16.47 -32.09 -4.19
C GLY A 228 15.18 -32.61 -3.55
N SER A 229 15.27 -32.97 -2.26
CA SER A 229 14.13 -33.40 -1.46
C SER A 229 13.07 -32.29 -1.34
N MET A 230 11.84 -32.63 -0.97
CA MET A 230 10.78 -31.62 -0.78
C MET A 230 11.19 -30.54 0.24
N ILE A 231 11.89 -30.93 1.31
CA ILE A 231 12.36 -30.03 2.37
C ILE A 231 13.40 -29.05 1.82
N GLN A 232 14.36 -29.56 1.03
CA GLN A 232 15.38 -28.73 0.38
C GLN A 232 14.76 -27.79 -0.64
N ARG A 233 13.82 -28.28 -1.47
CA ARG A 233 13.11 -27.48 -2.47
C ARG A 233 12.36 -26.31 -1.87
N GLU A 234 11.51 -26.55 -0.87
CA GLU A 234 10.72 -25.48 -0.24
C GLU A 234 11.61 -24.45 0.46
N ALA A 235 12.62 -24.91 1.22
CA ALA A 235 13.56 -24.01 1.87
C ALA A 235 14.38 -23.19 0.86
N SER A 236 14.76 -23.82 -0.26
CA SER A 236 15.46 -23.14 -1.35
C SER A 236 14.60 -22.08 -1.99
N LEU A 237 13.34 -22.37 -2.33
CA LEU A 237 12.44 -21.39 -2.94
C LEU A 237 12.20 -20.18 -2.02
N GLU A 238 12.00 -20.39 -0.72
CA GLU A 238 11.88 -19.29 0.26
C GLU A 238 13.16 -18.42 0.31
N SER A 239 14.34 -19.05 0.22
CA SER A 239 15.63 -18.35 0.22
C SER A 239 15.89 -17.63 -1.10
N LEU A 240 15.58 -18.27 -2.24
CA LEU A 240 15.64 -17.70 -3.59
C LEU A 240 14.77 -16.44 -3.71
N ALA A 241 13.54 -16.49 -3.18
CA ALA A 241 12.65 -15.34 -3.12
C ALA A 241 13.31 -14.17 -2.38
N SER A 242 13.94 -14.42 -1.22
CA SER A 242 14.63 -13.39 -0.43
C SER A 242 15.85 -12.79 -1.15
N ILE A 243 16.68 -13.62 -1.80
CA ILE A 243 17.90 -13.12 -2.46
C ILE A 243 17.63 -12.42 -3.78
N MET A 244 16.56 -12.78 -4.49
CA MET A 244 16.17 -12.15 -5.75
C MET A 244 15.31 -10.89 -5.54
N ASN A 245 14.68 -10.73 -4.37
CA ASN A 245 13.72 -9.66 -4.13
C ASN A 245 14.30 -8.28 -4.44
N GLU A 246 13.65 -7.54 -5.34
CA GLU A 246 14.03 -6.19 -5.81
C GLU A 246 15.49 -6.07 -6.30
N ASN A 247 16.15 -7.18 -6.66
CA ASN A 247 17.54 -7.19 -7.09
C ASN A 247 17.70 -7.70 -8.53
N GLY A 248 17.88 -6.75 -9.45
CA GLY A 248 18.02 -7.06 -10.88
C GLY A 248 19.26 -7.86 -11.26
N GLU A 249 20.38 -7.67 -10.56
CA GLU A 249 21.64 -8.37 -10.82
C GLU A 249 21.51 -9.86 -10.45
N VAL A 250 21.08 -10.14 -9.22
CA VAL A 250 20.90 -11.52 -8.72
C VAL A 250 19.81 -12.26 -9.50
N THR A 251 18.71 -11.59 -9.82
CA THR A 251 17.63 -12.18 -10.63
C THR A 251 18.11 -12.51 -12.04
N SER A 252 18.95 -11.67 -12.66
CA SER A 252 19.53 -11.96 -13.97
C SER A 252 20.46 -13.17 -13.91
N LEU A 253 21.31 -13.27 -12.88
CA LEU A 253 22.18 -14.42 -12.67
C LEU A 253 21.40 -15.73 -12.51
N PHE A 254 20.29 -15.72 -11.76
CA PHE A 254 19.41 -16.89 -11.64
C PHE A 254 18.78 -17.26 -12.98
N VAL A 255 18.24 -16.30 -13.72
CA VAL A 255 17.55 -16.57 -14.99
C VAL A 255 18.50 -17.05 -16.08
N GLU A 256 19.73 -16.54 -16.11
CA GLU A 256 20.76 -16.89 -17.10
C GLU A 256 21.55 -18.15 -16.72
N TYR A 257 21.40 -18.64 -15.49
CA TYR A 257 22.06 -19.83 -14.98
C TYR A 257 21.91 -21.02 -15.93
N GLU A 258 23.05 -21.59 -16.35
CA GLU A 258 23.14 -22.72 -17.28
C GLU A 258 22.19 -22.60 -18.48
N ARG A 259 22.17 -21.43 -19.14
CA ARG A 259 21.31 -21.13 -20.30
C ARG A 259 19.81 -21.25 -19.99
N GLY A 260 19.42 -20.89 -18.77
CA GLY A 260 18.02 -20.84 -18.33
C GLY A 260 17.47 -22.14 -17.75
N GLN A 261 18.35 -23.04 -17.31
CA GLN A 261 17.96 -24.28 -16.63
C GLN A 261 17.22 -24.00 -15.32
N ALA A 262 17.74 -23.08 -14.50
CA ALA A 262 17.13 -22.73 -13.21
C ALA A 262 15.68 -22.22 -13.37
N LEU A 263 15.45 -21.33 -14.35
CA LEU A 263 14.10 -20.90 -14.71
C LEU A 263 13.23 -22.06 -15.21
N GLY A 264 13.80 -23.00 -15.97
CA GLY A 264 13.10 -24.20 -16.43
C GLY A 264 12.65 -25.11 -15.28
N LEU A 265 13.51 -25.32 -14.28
CA LEU A 265 13.19 -26.06 -13.05
C LEU A 265 12.08 -25.34 -12.27
N LEU A 266 12.19 -24.03 -12.12
CA LEU A 266 11.18 -23.24 -11.41
C LEU A 266 9.79 -23.36 -12.04
N VAL A 267 9.70 -23.28 -13.38
CA VAL A 267 8.44 -23.47 -14.11
C VAL A 267 7.92 -24.90 -13.99
N LYS A 268 8.79 -25.92 -13.93
CA LYS A 268 8.36 -27.30 -13.69
C LYS A 268 7.73 -27.45 -12.30
N LEU A 269 8.28 -26.77 -11.29
CA LEU A 269 7.80 -26.81 -9.91
C LEU A 269 6.42 -26.19 -9.69
N THR A 270 5.93 -25.33 -10.60
CA THR A 270 4.55 -24.80 -10.51
C THR A 270 3.48 -25.87 -10.77
N ASN A 271 3.86 -27.05 -11.29
CA ASN A 271 2.96 -28.18 -11.55
C ASN A 271 3.26 -29.39 -10.62
N GLU A 272 3.95 -29.17 -9.50
CA GLU A 272 4.30 -30.23 -8.54
C GLU A 272 3.09 -30.67 -7.68
N ARG A 273 3.18 -31.83 -7.02
CA ARG A 273 2.12 -32.37 -6.16
C ARG A 273 1.87 -31.54 -4.91
N SER A 274 2.91 -30.99 -4.30
CA SER A 274 2.86 -30.12 -3.13
C SER A 274 2.35 -28.75 -3.54
N ALA A 275 1.16 -28.39 -3.05
CA ALA A 275 0.59 -27.07 -3.25
C ALA A 275 1.47 -25.95 -2.65
N ARG A 276 2.22 -26.24 -1.57
CA ARG A 276 3.19 -25.29 -0.99
C ARG A 276 4.37 -25.05 -1.93
N THR A 277 4.95 -26.09 -2.50
CA THR A 277 6.02 -25.97 -3.50
C THR A 277 5.56 -25.19 -4.72
N ARG A 278 4.33 -25.48 -5.21
CA ARG A 278 3.73 -24.75 -6.34
C ARG A 278 3.60 -23.25 -6.04
N LEU A 279 3.11 -22.90 -4.86
CA LEU A 279 2.96 -21.50 -4.43
C LEU A 279 4.31 -20.78 -4.35
N LEU A 280 5.30 -21.35 -3.65
CA LEU A 280 6.64 -20.77 -3.51
C LEU A 280 7.33 -20.60 -4.88
N ALA A 281 7.11 -21.53 -5.80
CA ALA A 281 7.60 -21.41 -7.17
C ALA A 281 6.91 -20.26 -7.92
N CYS A 282 5.59 -20.09 -7.75
CA CYS A 282 4.86 -18.95 -8.31
C CYS A 282 5.37 -17.61 -7.75
N GLU A 283 5.65 -17.52 -6.46
CA GLU A 283 6.20 -16.31 -5.82
C GLU A 283 7.57 -15.92 -6.41
N CYS A 284 8.47 -16.89 -6.60
CA CYS A 284 9.74 -16.66 -7.27
C CYS A 284 9.55 -16.15 -8.70
N LEU A 285 8.57 -16.69 -9.46
CA LEU A 285 8.26 -16.20 -10.81
C LEU A 285 7.70 -14.77 -10.79
N ILE A 286 6.88 -14.42 -9.79
CA ILE A 286 6.38 -13.05 -9.61
C ILE A 286 7.55 -12.08 -9.38
N ILE A 287 8.52 -12.44 -8.53
CA ILE A 287 9.72 -11.64 -8.29
C ILE A 287 10.50 -11.42 -9.59
N ILE A 288 10.72 -12.49 -10.36
CA ILE A 288 11.39 -12.41 -11.68
C ILE A 288 10.62 -11.48 -12.64
N SER A 289 9.29 -11.57 -12.65
CA SER A 289 8.42 -10.71 -13.47
C SER A 289 8.53 -9.23 -13.08
N ASN A 290 8.61 -8.94 -11.78
CA ASN A 290 8.71 -7.58 -11.24
C ASN A 290 10.03 -6.91 -11.65
N VAL A 291 11.12 -7.67 -11.72
CA VAL A 291 12.41 -7.18 -12.21
C VAL A 291 12.39 -6.96 -13.72
N SER A 292 11.91 -7.95 -14.48
CA SER A 292 11.79 -7.83 -15.94
C SER A 292 10.76 -8.80 -16.49
N SER A 293 9.63 -8.26 -16.93
CA SER A 293 8.55 -9.03 -17.55
C SER A 293 8.99 -9.79 -18.82
N ARG A 294 10.11 -9.38 -19.45
CA ARG A 294 10.60 -10.00 -20.71
C ARG A 294 10.92 -11.48 -20.54
N TYR A 295 11.43 -11.86 -19.36
CA TYR A 295 11.82 -13.24 -19.08
C TYR A 295 10.62 -14.19 -19.14
N LEU A 296 9.44 -13.74 -18.69
CA LEU A 296 8.23 -14.55 -18.70
C LEU A 296 7.43 -14.44 -20.00
N LYS A 297 7.41 -13.25 -20.61
CA LYS A 297 6.71 -12.98 -21.89
C LYS A 297 7.18 -13.91 -23.00
N TRP A 298 8.48 -14.07 -23.16
CA TRP A 298 9.06 -14.86 -24.25
C TRP A 298 8.66 -16.34 -24.20
N LYS A 299 8.35 -16.87 -23.01
CA LYS A 299 7.95 -18.28 -22.80
C LYS A 299 6.43 -18.47 -22.62
N GLY A 300 5.61 -17.42 -22.72
CA GLY A 300 4.17 -17.49 -22.45
C GLY A 300 3.83 -17.93 -21.02
N ILE A 301 4.73 -17.67 -20.06
CA ILE A 301 4.56 -18.08 -18.66
C ILE A 301 3.53 -17.18 -17.96
N GLU A 302 3.39 -15.92 -18.39
CA GLU A 302 2.54 -14.95 -17.69
C GLU A 302 1.08 -15.38 -17.58
N THR A 303 0.50 -15.91 -18.66
CA THR A 303 -0.89 -16.42 -18.65
C THR A 303 -1.01 -17.67 -17.80
N LYS A 304 -0.04 -18.59 -17.89
CA LYS A 304 -0.03 -19.84 -17.11
C LYS A 304 0.07 -19.55 -15.61
N LEU A 305 0.88 -18.57 -15.23
CA LEU A 305 1.05 -18.17 -13.84
C LEU A 305 -0.27 -17.68 -13.21
N ILE A 306 -1.10 -16.96 -13.97
CA ILE A 306 -2.45 -16.58 -13.53
C ILE A 306 -3.30 -17.83 -13.30
N SER A 307 -3.31 -18.77 -14.25
CA SER A 307 -4.04 -20.03 -14.11
C SER A 307 -3.57 -20.84 -12.89
N TYR A 308 -2.27 -20.96 -12.67
CA TYR A 308 -1.71 -21.66 -11.50
C TYR A 308 -2.13 -21.02 -10.18
N LEU A 309 -2.13 -19.68 -10.10
CA LEU A 309 -2.56 -18.96 -8.90
C LEU A 309 -4.06 -19.10 -8.66
N LEU A 310 -4.88 -19.13 -9.71
CA LEU A 310 -6.32 -19.40 -9.60
C LEU A 310 -6.58 -20.84 -9.12
N GLU A 311 -5.85 -21.83 -9.62
CA GLU A 311 -5.94 -23.21 -9.14
C GLU A 311 -5.51 -23.33 -7.66
N LEU A 312 -4.42 -22.67 -7.27
CA LEU A 312 -3.94 -22.67 -5.87
C LEU A 312 -4.91 -21.98 -4.91
N LEU A 313 -5.73 -21.05 -5.40
CA LEU A 313 -6.76 -20.38 -4.61
C LEU A 313 -7.86 -21.36 -4.14
N GLU A 314 -8.06 -22.47 -4.85
CA GLU A 314 -8.99 -23.54 -4.45
C GLU A 314 -8.46 -24.38 -3.28
N GLU A 315 -7.14 -24.38 -3.04
CA GLU A 315 -6.51 -25.18 -1.97
C GLU A 315 -6.98 -24.71 -0.58
N PRO A 316 -7.24 -25.62 0.37
CA PRO A 316 -7.72 -25.26 1.69
C PRO A 316 -6.63 -24.60 2.56
N GLY A 317 -7.06 -23.80 3.53
CA GLY A 317 -6.18 -23.20 4.53
C GLY A 317 -5.23 -22.15 3.95
N HIS A 318 -4.02 -22.07 4.50
CA HIS A 318 -3.08 -20.99 4.26
C HIS A 318 -2.66 -20.83 2.80
N ILE A 319 -2.60 -21.93 2.04
CA ILE A 319 -2.10 -21.91 0.66
C ILE A 319 -3.03 -21.11 -0.24
N GLY A 320 -4.34 -21.37 -0.20
CA GLY A 320 -5.31 -20.59 -0.97
C GLY A 320 -5.43 -19.15 -0.48
N ASP A 321 -5.16 -18.89 0.80
CA ASP A 321 -5.10 -17.53 1.33
C ASP A 321 -3.93 -16.77 0.70
N GLU A 322 -2.71 -17.31 0.75
CA GLU A 322 -1.52 -16.71 0.15
C GLU A 322 -1.61 -16.60 -1.38
N ALA A 323 -2.19 -17.60 -2.05
CA ALA A 323 -2.38 -17.58 -3.51
C ALA A 323 -3.22 -16.38 -3.96
N SER A 324 -4.23 -15.99 -3.18
CA SER A 324 -5.06 -14.81 -3.49
C SER A 324 -4.27 -13.49 -3.43
N PHE A 325 -3.36 -13.34 -2.46
CA PHE A 325 -2.46 -12.19 -2.39
C PHE A 325 -1.37 -12.24 -3.47
N ALA A 326 -0.81 -13.42 -3.75
CA ALA A 326 0.16 -13.61 -4.81
C ALA A 326 -0.42 -13.20 -6.18
N LEU A 327 -1.68 -13.57 -6.47
CA LEU A 327 -2.39 -13.11 -7.66
C LEU A 327 -2.57 -11.59 -7.68
N SER A 328 -2.99 -11.01 -6.56
CA SER A 328 -3.15 -9.56 -6.42
C SER A 328 -1.84 -8.81 -6.71
N ASN A 329 -0.74 -9.23 -6.08
CA ASN A 329 0.58 -8.63 -6.21
C ASN A 329 1.16 -8.82 -7.61
N TYR A 330 0.87 -9.96 -8.26
CA TYR A 330 1.33 -10.21 -9.61
C TYR A 330 0.74 -9.20 -10.61
N ILE A 331 -0.56 -8.90 -10.48
CA ILE A 331 -1.35 -8.05 -11.39
C ILE A 331 -1.17 -6.55 -11.10
N GLU A 332 -0.80 -6.20 -9.87
CA GLU A 332 -0.69 -4.83 -9.38
C GLU A 332 0.01 -3.90 -10.39
N ASP A 333 -0.67 -2.81 -10.74
CA ASP A 333 -0.17 -1.76 -11.63
C ASP A 333 0.38 -2.21 -13.01
N LYS A 334 -0.05 -3.36 -13.53
CA LYS A 334 0.36 -3.89 -14.85
C LYS A 334 -0.84 -4.16 -15.75
N GLU A 335 -1.09 -3.24 -16.69
CA GLU A 335 -2.23 -3.31 -17.62
C GLU A 335 -2.23 -4.58 -18.48
N ASP A 336 -1.06 -5.01 -18.97
CA ASP A 336 -0.92 -6.26 -19.73
C ASP A 336 -1.41 -7.49 -18.94
N LEU A 337 -1.05 -7.57 -17.65
CA LEU A 337 -1.46 -8.68 -16.78
C LEU A 337 -2.93 -8.60 -16.38
N GLN A 338 -3.49 -7.39 -16.23
CA GLN A 338 -4.92 -7.21 -16.02
C GLN A 338 -5.72 -7.76 -17.21
N LYS A 339 -5.24 -7.52 -18.44
CA LYS A 339 -5.84 -8.07 -19.65
C LYS A 339 -5.75 -9.61 -19.65
N LEU A 340 -4.57 -10.17 -19.38
CA LEU A 340 -4.41 -11.63 -19.30
C LEU A 340 -5.30 -12.26 -18.23
N ALA A 341 -5.46 -11.62 -17.07
CA ALA A 341 -6.35 -12.09 -16.00
C ALA A 341 -7.81 -12.08 -16.43
N CYS A 342 -8.23 -11.03 -17.15
CA CYS A 342 -9.57 -10.94 -17.72
C CYS A 342 -9.83 -12.04 -18.76
N ASP A 343 -8.86 -12.27 -19.65
CA ASP A 343 -8.93 -13.30 -20.70
C ASP A 343 -8.93 -14.71 -20.09
N ALA A 344 -8.27 -14.90 -18.95
CA ALA A 344 -8.26 -16.14 -18.17
C ALA A 344 -9.50 -16.36 -17.29
N ASN A 345 -10.56 -15.53 -17.42
CA ASN A 345 -11.76 -15.57 -16.59
C ASN A 345 -11.51 -15.46 -15.07
N ALA A 346 -10.44 -14.77 -14.67
CA ALA A 346 -10.11 -14.60 -13.25
C ALA A 346 -11.24 -13.90 -12.48
N ILE A 347 -11.94 -12.93 -13.10
CA ILE A 347 -13.05 -12.21 -12.46
C ILE A 347 -14.16 -13.19 -12.05
N ASP A 348 -14.56 -14.09 -12.95
CA ASP A 348 -15.63 -15.06 -12.73
C ASP A 348 -15.25 -16.02 -11.60
N VAL A 349 -14.05 -16.61 -11.66
CA VAL A 349 -13.53 -17.53 -10.65
C VAL A 349 -13.50 -16.87 -9.27
N LEU A 350 -12.90 -15.67 -9.17
CA LEU A 350 -12.81 -14.92 -7.93
C LEU A 350 -14.20 -14.57 -7.37
N CYS A 351 -15.13 -14.15 -8.21
CA CYS A 351 -16.51 -13.84 -7.82
C CYS A 351 -17.26 -15.08 -7.30
N THR A 352 -17.10 -16.24 -7.94
CA THR A 352 -17.68 -17.50 -7.44
C THR A 352 -17.16 -17.85 -6.05
N HIS A 353 -15.86 -17.64 -5.78
CA HIS A 353 -15.31 -17.88 -4.44
C HIS A 353 -15.90 -16.94 -3.37
N LEU A 354 -16.28 -15.71 -3.72
CA LEU A 354 -16.92 -14.77 -2.79
C LEU A 354 -18.29 -15.22 -2.29
N GLN A 355 -18.95 -16.15 -2.96
CA GLN A 355 -20.25 -16.71 -2.52
C GLN A 355 -20.09 -17.79 -1.45
N ASN A 356 -18.88 -18.27 -1.18
CA ASN A 356 -18.66 -19.33 -0.20
C ASN A 356 -18.79 -18.80 1.24
N GLN A 357 -19.82 -19.24 1.96
CA GLN A 357 -20.09 -18.81 3.34
C GLN A 357 -19.00 -19.21 4.35
N LEU A 358 -18.13 -20.17 4.01
CA LEU A 358 -17.03 -20.62 4.87
C LEU A 358 -15.68 -19.96 4.53
N LEU A 359 -15.70 -18.91 3.71
CA LEU A 359 -14.50 -18.22 3.27
C LEU A 359 -13.79 -17.55 4.45
N GLN A 360 -12.51 -17.87 4.64
CA GLN A 360 -11.72 -17.24 5.70
C GLN A 360 -11.49 -15.75 5.40
N PRO A 361 -11.49 -14.87 6.42
CA PRO A 361 -11.33 -13.42 6.21
C PRO A 361 -10.09 -13.06 5.39
N LYS A 362 -8.97 -13.75 5.61
CA LYS A 362 -7.70 -13.53 4.90
C LYS A 362 -7.83 -13.82 3.40
N ARG A 363 -8.51 -14.91 3.02
CA ARG A 363 -8.79 -15.21 1.61
C ARG A 363 -9.76 -14.22 0.99
N PHE A 364 -10.78 -13.82 1.74
CA PHE A 364 -11.76 -12.83 1.28
C PHE A 364 -11.07 -11.49 0.96
N GLU A 365 -10.22 -11.02 1.86
CA GLU A 365 -9.38 -9.84 1.64
C GLU A 365 -8.54 -9.96 0.36
N GLY A 366 -7.77 -11.04 0.22
CA GLY A 366 -6.90 -11.22 -0.95
C GLY A 366 -7.66 -11.31 -2.27
N ILE A 367 -8.85 -11.94 -2.29
CA ILE A 367 -9.73 -11.97 -3.47
C ILE A 367 -10.21 -10.56 -3.83
N LEU A 368 -10.66 -9.77 -2.84
CA LEU A 368 -11.13 -8.39 -3.08
C LEU A 368 -10.01 -7.50 -3.62
N LEU A 369 -8.78 -7.66 -3.12
CA LEU A 369 -7.61 -6.94 -3.62
C LEU A 369 -7.24 -7.37 -5.05
N ALA A 370 -7.28 -8.68 -5.35
CA ALA A 370 -7.06 -9.17 -6.70
C ALA A 370 -8.08 -8.60 -7.69
N LEU A 371 -9.38 -8.60 -7.34
CA LEU A 371 -10.43 -7.95 -8.14
C LEU A 371 -10.18 -6.45 -8.32
N ALA A 372 -9.74 -5.76 -7.26
CA ALA A 372 -9.42 -4.33 -7.31
C ALA A 372 -8.28 -4.04 -8.30
N ASN A 373 -7.24 -4.88 -8.30
CA ASN A 373 -6.08 -4.73 -9.19
C ASN A 373 -6.42 -5.08 -10.64
N ILE A 374 -7.20 -6.13 -10.88
CA ILE A 374 -7.74 -6.48 -12.21
C ILE A 374 -8.56 -5.31 -12.79
N CYS A 375 -9.37 -4.65 -11.96
CA CYS A 375 -10.26 -3.55 -12.37
C CYS A 375 -9.61 -2.15 -12.31
N SER A 376 -8.30 -2.06 -12.03
CA SER A 376 -7.66 -0.78 -11.72
C SER A 376 -7.54 0.16 -12.94
N ARG A 377 -7.24 -0.37 -14.14
CA ARG A 377 -7.03 0.44 -15.36
C ARG A 377 -7.99 0.12 -16.51
N LEU A 378 -8.34 -1.14 -16.69
CA LEU A 378 -9.11 -1.61 -17.85
C LEU A 378 -10.63 -1.48 -17.67
N GLU A 379 -11.27 -0.74 -18.57
CA GLU A 379 -12.73 -0.52 -18.54
C GLU A 379 -13.52 -1.82 -18.74
N ILE A 380 -13.03 -2.73 -19.59
CA ILE A 380 -13.65 -4.03 -19.83
C ILE A 380 -13.75 -4.86 -18.54
N CYS A 381 -12.73 -4.81 -17.68
CA CYS A 381 -12.71 -5.52 -16.40
C CYS A 381 -13.73 -4.92 -15.42
N ARG A 382 -13.80 -3.59 -15.33
CA ARG A 382 -14.78 -2.90 -14.48
C ARG A 382 -16.20 -3.22 -14.90
N ALA A 383 -16.49 -3.16 -16.21
CA ALA A 383 -17.80 -3.48 -16.75
C ALA A 383 -18.16 -4.94 -16.47
N LYS A 384 -17.24 -5.89 -16.69
CA LYS A 384 -17.46 -7.31 -16.41
C LYS A 384 -17.83 -7.52 -14.94
N LEU A 385 -17.01 -7.04 -14.01
CA LEU A 385 -17.26 -7.21 -12.57
C LEU A 385 -18.58 -6.56 -12.11
N LEU A 386 -18.89 -5.35 -12.60
CA LEU A 386 -20.10 -4.63 -12.19
C LEU A 386 -21.40 -5.34 -12.60
N HIS A 387 -21.38 -6.11 -13.69
CA HIS A 387 -22.54 -6.84 -14.20
C HIS A 387 -22.66 -8.26 -13.62
N MET A 388 -21.73 -8.71 -12.77
CA MET A 388 -21.81 -10.00 -12.08
C MET A 388 -22.90 -9.96 -11.00
N GLN A 389 -23.65 -11.06 -10.83
CA GLN A 389 -24.63 -11.18 -9.75
C GLN A 389 -23.94 -11.16 -8.36
N GLU A 390 -22.72 -11.68 -8.35
CA GLU A 390 -21.76 -11.79 -7.25
C GLU A 390 -21.24 -10.42 -6.77
N PHE A 391 -21.46 -9.34 -7.51
CA PHE A 391 -21.06 -8.00 -7.08
C PHE A 391 -21.68 -7.62 -5.72
N ASN A 392 -22.84 -8.18 -5.38
CA ASN A 392 -23.46 -8.00 -4.07
C ASN A 392 -22.56 -8.48 -2.91
N SER A 393 -21.72 -9.51 -3.11
CA SER A 393 -20.78 -9.98 -2.09
C SER A 393 -19.73 -8.92 -1.73
N ILE A 394 -19.39 -8.01 -2.67
CA ILE A 394 -18.51 -6.86 -2.39
C ILE A 394 -19.22 -5.85 -1.47
N ASN A 395 -20.53 -5.67 -1.64
CA ASN A 395 -21.33 -4.79 -0.77
C ASN A 395 -21.50 -5.41 0.63
N ASP A 396 -21.70 -6.73 0.71
CA ASP A 396 -21.77 -7.46 1.98
C ASP A 396 -20.44 -7.34 2.75
N ALA A 397 -19.30 -7.38 2.04
CA ALA A 397 -17.97 -7.20 2.61
C ALA A 397 -17.76 -5.85 3.31
N LEU A 398 -18.54 -4.81 2.98
CA LEU A 398 -18.49 -3.51 3.67
C LEU A 398 -18.94 -3.60 5.13
N HIS A 399 -19.73 -4.62 5.49
CA HIS A 399 -20.24 -4.82 6.86
C HIS A 399 -19.50 -5.95 7.59
N HIS A 400 -18.42 -6.49 7.01
CA HIS A 400 -17.73 -7.65 7.55
C HIS A 400 -17.01 -7.31 8.88
N ASP A 401 -16.94 -8.27 9.82
CA ASP A 401 -16.34 -8.04 11.16
C ASP A 401 -14.84 -7.69 11.09
N CYS A 402 -14.11 -8.29 10.16
CA CYS A 402 -12.69 -8.01 9.91
C CYS A 402 -12.48 -6.67 9.21
N ALA A 403 -11.67 -5.79 9.82
CA ALA A 403 -11.32 -4.48 9.25
C ALA A 403 -10.58 -4.58 7.91
N ASP A 404 -9.70 -5.57 7.74
CA ASP A 404 -8.93 -5.74 6.51
C ASP A 404 -9.85 -6.09 5.32
N VAL A 405 -10.89 -6.89 5.55
CA VAL A 405 -11.94 -7.19 4.54
C VAL A 405 -12.73 -5.94 4.18
N ARG A 406 -13.16 -5.13 5.16
CA ARG A 406 -13.87 -3.86 4.89
C ARG A 406 -13.01 -2.88 4.09
N ALA A 407 -11.72 -2.79 4.41
CA ALA A 407 -10.77 -1.96 3.68
C ALA A 407 -10.60 -2.46 2.23
N ALA A 408 -10.39 -3.76 2.03
CA ALA A 408 -10.27 -4.36 0.70
C ALA A 408 -11.54 -4.17 -0.15
N ALA A 409 -12.73 -4.26 0.46
CA ALA A 409 -14.00 -3.98 -0.21
C ALA A 409 -14.07 -2.52 -0.70
N CYS A 410 -13.67 -1.56 0.13
CA CYS A 410 -13.59 -0.16 -0.26
C CYS A 410 -12.54 0.08 -1.37
N ILE A 411 -11.39 -0.60 -1.31
CA ILE A 411 -10.35 -0.53 -2.36
C ILE A 411 -10.89 -1.08 -3.69
N CYS A 412 -11.62 -2.20 -3.67
CA CYS A 412 -12.29 -2.75 -4.84
C CYS A 412 -13.33 -1.77 -5.40
N LEU A 413 -14.23 -1.25 -4.58
CA LEU A 413 -15.21 -0.23 -5.00
C LEU A 413 -14.55 1.01 -5.59
N ARG A 414 -13.44 1.48 -5.01
CA ARG A 414 -12.65 2.58 -5.54
C ARG A 414 -12.16 2.25 -6.95
N SER A 415 -11.62 1.06 -7.20
CA SER A 415 -11.15 0.65 -8.53
C SER A 415 -12.27 0.56 -9.56
N VAL A 416 -13.41 -0.05 -9.21
CA VAL A 416 -14.56 -0.20 -10.14
C VAL A 416 -15.24 1.14 -10.43
N SER A 417 -15.25 2.07 -9.46
CA SER A 417 -15.80 3.43 -9.62
C SER A 417 -14.91 4.38 -10.43
N ARG A 418 -13.73 3.96 -10.91
CA ARG A 418 -12.90 4.72 -11.86
C ARG A 418 -13.42 4.66 -13.31
N SER A 419 -14.73 4.58 -13.50
CA SER A 419 -15.38 4.54 -14.81
C SER A 419 -16.35 5.71 -14.94
N VAL A 420 -16.04 6.65 -15.83
CA VAL A 420 -16.95 7.77 -16.13
C VAL A 420 -18.29 7.26 -16.66
N GLN A 421 -18.27 6.17 -17.44
CA GLN A 421 -19.49 5.56 -17.98
C GLN A 421 -20.37 5.03 -16.85
N ASN A 422 -19.82 4.22 -15.94
CA ASN A 422 -20.58 3.62 -14.85
C ASN A 422 -21.02 4.65 -13.80
N LEU A 423 -20.20 5.68 -13.56
CA LEU A 423 -20.59 6.83 -12.74
C LEU A 423 -21.76 7.56 -13.39
N SER A 424 -21.67 7.92 -14.67
CA SER A 424 -22.75 8.65 -15.38
C SER A 424 -24.07 7.89 -15.45
N ALA A 425 -24.01 6.56 -15.48
CA ALA A 425 -25.18 5.70 -15.44
C ALA A 425 -25.81 5.59 -14.02
N GLY A 426 -25.16 6.15 -13.00
CA GLY A 426 -25.65 6.18 -11.62
C GLY A 426 -25.56 4.85 -10.87
N PHE A 427 -24.75 3.89 -11.35
CA PHE A 427 -24.64 2.56 -10.74
C PHE A 427 -24.24 2.61 -9.27
N PHE A 428 -23.31 3.51 -8.91
CA PHE A 428 -22.77 3.59 -7.55
C PHE A 428 -23.60 4.45 -6.60
N MET A 429 -24.32 5.46 -7.10
CA MET A 429 -25.08 6.40 -6.28
C MET A 429 -26.45 5.83 -5.87
N ASN A 430 -26.40 4.72 -5.14
CA ASN A 430 -27.54 4.00 -4.57
C ASN A 430 -27.31 3.69 -3.08
N GLU A 431 -28.40 3.43 -2.36
CA GLU A 431 -28.39 3.26 -0.91
C GLU A 431 -27.55 2.07 -0.45
N LYS A 432 -27.54 0.96 -1.22
CA LYS A 432 -26.82 -0.28 -0.88
C LYS A 432 -25.30 -0.12 -0.92
N ILE A 433 -24.79 0.88 -1.63
CA ILE A 433 -23.35 1.17 -1.76
C ILE A 433 -22.99 2.37 -0.90
N VAL A 434 -23.70 3.48 -1.05
CA VAL A 434 -23.32 4.76 -0.43
C VAL A 434 -23.54 4.75 1.08
N MET A 435 -24.64 4.17 1.58
CA MET A 435 -24.90 4.19 3.03
C MET A 435 -23.87 3.38 3.81
N PRO A 436 -23.50 2.15 3.40
CA PRO A 436 -22.41 1.42 4.07
C PRO A 436 -21.09 2.17 4.01
N VAL A 437 -20.71 2.74 2.85
CA VAL A 437 -19.47 3.51 2.73
C VAL A 437 -19.48 4.75 3.63
N LEU A 438 -20.61 5.45 3.77
CA LEU A 438 -20.76 6.55 4.71
C LEU A 438 -20.58 6.10 6.17
N GLN A 439 -21.14 4.95 6.56
CA GLN A 439 -20.93 4.39 7.90
C GLN A 439 -19.44 4.09 8.17
N LEU A 440 -18.71 3.57 7.17
CA LEU A 440 -17.28 3.26 7.27
C LEU A 440 -16.38 4.49 7.38
N LEU A 441 -16.87 5.70 7.10
CA LEU A 441 -16.12 6.93 7.34
C LEU A 441 -15.82 7.17 8.83
N HIS A 442 -16.54 6.49 9.72
CA HIS A 442 -16.36 6.54 11.17
C HIS A 442 -15.88 5.19 11.75
N ASP A 443 -15.34 4.29 10.92
CA ASP A 443 -14.81 3.00 11.35
C ASP A 443 -13.67 3.16 12.37
N PRO A 444 -13.53 2.30 13.41
CA PRO A 444 -12.41 2.41 14.35
C PRO A 444 -11.03 2.23 13.70
N SER A 445 -10.94 1.57 12.54
CA SER A 445 -9.70 1.40 11.78
C SER A 445 -9.46 2.58 10.84
N LEU A 446 -8.33 3.26 11.03
CA LEU A 446 -7.89 4.34 10.12
C LEU A 446 -7.74 3.85 8.67
N THR A 447 -7.27 2.61 8.47
CA THR A 447 -7.13 2.01 7.13
C THR A 447 -8.48 1.91 6.42
N VAL A 448 -9.53 1.51 7.15
CA VAL A 448 -10.90 1.42 6.63
C VAL A 448 -11.45 2.81 6.32
N GLN A 449 -11.30 3.77 7.25
CA GLN A 449 -11.76 5.14 7.02
C GLN A 449 -11.12 5.76 5.76
N LEU A 450 -9.81 5.60 5.58
CA LEU A 450 -9.10 6.12 4.41
C LEU A 450 -9.52 5.41 3.12
N ALA A 451 -9.71 4.10 3.15
CA ALA A 451 -10.22 3.35 2.00
C ALA A 451 -11.63 3.80 1.61
N ALA A 452 -12.52 3.98 2.59
CA ALA A 452 -13.89 4.46 2.40
C ALA A 452 -13.92 5.90 1.86
N LEU A 453 -13.12 6.82 2.40
CA LEU A 453 -12.99 8.20 1.89
C LEU A 453 -12.52 8.24 0.43
N ARG A 454 -11.57 7.39 0.07
CA ARG A 454 -11.07 7.28 -1.31
C ARG A 454 -12.11 6.69 -2.25
N ALA A 455 -12.88 5.70 -1.80
CA ALA A 455 -13.97 5.13 -2.57
C ALA A 455 -15.10 6.16 -2.78
N ILE A 456 -15.57 6.80 -1.71
CA ILE A 456 -16.66 7.78 -1.80
C ILE A 456 -16.24 9.00 -2.63
N GLY A 457 -15.00 9.44 -2.53
CA GLY A 457 -14.52 10.57 -3.33
C GLY A 457 -14.50 10.29 -4.83
N ASN A 458 -14.36 9.03 -5.28
CA ASN A 458 -14.62 8.64 -6.68
C ASN A 458 -16.12 8.68 -7.00
N ILE A 459 -16.94 8.09 -6.14
CA ILE A 459 -18.39 7.95 -6.36
C ILE A 459 -19.08 9.32 -6.46
N VAL A 460 -18.69 10.29 -5.63
CA VAL A 460 -19.32 11.63 -5.61
C VAL A 460 -18.96 12.53 -6.78
N VAL A 461 -18.02 12.11 -7.65
CA VAL A 461 -17.79 12.78 -8.94
C VAL A 461 -19.05 12.74 -9.81
N ASP A 462 -19.89 11.70 -9.66
CA ASP A 462 -21.11 11.41 -10.42
C ASP A 462 -21.92 12.65 -10.81
N PHE A 463 -22.53 12.66 -11.99
CA PHE A 463 -23.08 13.84 -12.63
C PHE A 463 -24.34 14.38 -11.93
N ARG A 464 -24.71 15.61 -12.28
CA ARG A 464 -25.66 16.49 -11.55
C ARG A 464 -26.92 15.80 -11.01
N THR A 465 -27.52 14.87 -11.75
CA THR A 465 -28.77 14.19 -11.38
C THR A 465 -28.69 13.39 -10.07
N HIS A 466 -27.51 12.88 -9.71
CA HIS A 466 -27.36 11.93 -8.60
C HIS A 466 -26.80 12.55 -7.32
N LYS A 467 -26.08 13.68 -7.42
CA LYS A 467 -25.48 14.40 -6.27
C LYS A 467 -26.52 14.81 -5.21
N SER A 468 -27.77 15.07 -5.62
CA SER A 468 -28.86 15.40 -4.70
C SER A 468 -29.19 14.29 -3.69
N ARG A 469 -29.00 13.02 -4.05
CA ARG A 469 -29.21 11.87 -3.15
C ARG A 469 -28.15 11.84 -2.05
N PHE A 470 -26.88 12.02 -2.42
CA PHE A 470 -25.77 12.08 -1.48
C PHE A 470 -25.99 13.16 -0.40
N MET A 471 -26.53 14.31 -0.80
CA MET A 471 -26.90 15.38 0.14
C MET A 471 -28.05 14.99 1.08
N LYS A 472 -29.04 14.23 0.60
CA LYS A 472 -30.17 13.75 1.43
C LYS A 472 -29.71 12.72 2.47
N TRP A 473 -28.74 11.88 2.14
CA TRP A 473 -28.14 10.91 3.05
C TRP A 473 -27.14 11.52 4.05
N GLY A 474 -27.01 12.85 4.10
CA GLY A 474 -26.14 13.53 5.05
C GLY A 474 -24.65 13.43 4.72
N GLY A 475 -24.28 12.97 3.52
CA GLY A 475 -22.89 12.76 3.13
C GLY A 475 -22.06 14.06 3.14
N VAL A 476 -22.66 15.19 2.74
CA VAL A 476 -22.00 16.51 2.82
C VAL A 476 -21.57 16.86 4.24
N LYS A 477 -22.49 16.68 5.21
CA LYS A 477 -22.23 16.99 6.62
C LYS A 477 -21.10 16.13 7.18
N GLN A 478 -21.10 14.83 6.86
CA GLN A 478 -20.05 13.91 7.29
C GLN A 478 -18.68 14.27 6.70
N LEU A 479 -18.61 14.53 5.39
CA LEU A 479 -17.35 14.93 4.75
C LEU A 479 -16.79 16.25 5.31
N ILE A 480 -17.65 17.20 5.64
CA ILE A 480 -17.25 18.48 6.26
C ILE A 480 -16.78 18.29 7.70
N GLN A 481 -17.42 17.41 8.46
CA GLN A 481 -16.94 17.06 9.81
C GLN A 481 -15.54 16.43 9.75
N LEU A 482 -15.31 15.53 8.78
CA LEU A 482 -14.03 14.84 8.61
C LEU A 482 -12.94 15.75 8.02
N SER A 483 -13.29 16.75 7.21
CA SER A 483 -12.33 17.76 6.75
C SER A 483 -11.72 18.58 7.89
N MET A 484 -12.33 18.57 9.07
CA MET A 484 -11.83 19.21 10.30
C MET A 484 -11.17 18.23 11.29
N SER A 485 -10.81 17.02 10.84
CA SER A 485 -10.15 16.01 11.68
C SER A 485 -8.74 16.39 12.13
N MET A 486 -8.31 15.92 13.29
CA MET A 486 -6.90 16.05 13.73
C MET A 486 -5.93 15.28 12.83
N ASN A 487 -6.40 14.25 12.12
CA ASN A 487 -5.60 13.47 11.19
C ASN A 487 -5.56 14.12 9.79
N SER A 488 -4.37 14.50 9.32
CA SER A 488 -4.18 15.17 8.03
C SER A 488 -4.59 14.34 6.82
N ALA A 489 -4.41 13.01 6.86
CA ALA A 489 -4.85 12.13 5.78
C ALA A 489 -6.38 12.07 5.68
N ILE A 490 -7.10 12.09 6.81
CA ILE A 490 -8.57 12.19 6.81
C ILE A 490 -9.00 13.55 6.24
N ARG A 491 -8.38 14.66 6.68
CA ARG A 491 -8.69 16.00 6.14
C ARG A 491 -8.49 16.05 4.63
N LEU A 492 -7.34 15.59 4.16
CA LEU A 492 -6.96 15.53 2.75
C LEU A 492 -8.00 14.77 1.91
N ASN A 493 -8.32 13.54 2.28
CA ASN A 493 -9.24 12.71 1.48
C ASN A 493 -10.69 13.22 1.57
N SER A 494 -11.08 13.85 2.69
CA SER A 494 -12.40 14.47 2.84
C SER A 494 -12.55 15.71 1.95
N LEU A 495 -11.53 16.58 1.90
CA LEU A 495 -11.51 17.72 0.98
C LEU A 495 -11.47 17.28 -0.47
N TRP A 496 -10.72 16.22 -0.79
CA TRP A 496 -10.70 15.65 -2.13
C TRP A 496 -12.10 15.15 -2.55
N ALA A 497 -12.83 14.48 -1.65
CA ALA A 497 -14.22 14.08 -1.90
C ALA A 497 -15.16 15.30 -2.06
N LEU A 498 -15.03 16.35 -1.24
CA LEU A 498 -15.81 17.58 -1.37
C LEU A 498 -15.52 18.33 -2.68
N LYS A 499 -14.25 18.40 -3.08
CA LYS A 499 -13.83 18.95 -4.37
C LYS A 499 -14.49 18.19 -5.52
N ASN A 500 -14.47 16.86 -5.48
CA ASN A 500 -15.10 16.03 -6.51
C ASN A 500 -16.63 16.18 -6.52
N LEU A 501 -17.26 16.27 -5.34
CA LEU A 501 -18.68 16.55 -5.21
C LEU A 501 -19.07 17.91 -5.80
N THR A 502 -18.22 18.93 -5.67
CA THR A 502 -18.50 20.28 -6.19
C THR A 502 -18.13 20.47 -7.66
N PHE A 503 -17.38 19.54 -8.26
CA PHE A 503 -17.05 19.56 -9.68
C PHE A 503 -18.31 19.48 -10.56
N GLU A 504 -18.51 20.44 -11.46
CA GLU A 504 -19.72 20.57 -12.29
C GLU A 504 -21.06 20.48 -11.52
N ALA A 505 -21.07 20.78 -10.23
CA ALA A 505 -22.28 20.80 -9.42
C ALA A 505 -23.19 21.99 -9.78
N ASP A 506 -24.48 21.87 -9.47
CA ASP A 506 -25.40 23.01 -9.55
C ASP A 506 -25.19 23.99 -8.38
N ASN A 507 -25.77 25.19 -8.50
CA ASN A 507 -25.63 26.23 -7.49
C ASN A 507 -26.20 25.80 -6.13
N GLN A 508 -27.28 25.00 -6.12
CA GLN A 508 -27.87 24.49 -4.88
C GLN A 508 -26.91 23.60 -4.10
N CYS A 509 -26.21 22.69 -4.79
CA CYS A 509 -25.20 21.83 -4.19
C CYS A 509 -24.01 22.64 -3.65
N LYS A 510 -23.49 23.58 -4.46
CA LYS A 510 -22.37 24.46 -4.06
C LYS A 510 -22.74 25.31 -2.85
N GLU A 511 -23.92 25.92 -2.84
CA GLU A 511 -24.42 26.73 -1.74
C GLU A 511 -24.54 25.91 -0.45
N ARG A 512 -25.09 24.69 -0.54
CA ARG A 512 -25.24 23.81 0.62
C ARG A 512 -23.90 23.37 1.20
N VAL A 513 -22.94 22.99 0.35
CA VAL A 513 -21.58 22.65 0.79
C VAL A 513 -20.93 23.82 1.52
N PHE A 514 -20.99 25.02 0.94
CA PHE A 514 -20.37 26.20 1.55
C PHE A 514 -21.09 26.66 2.82
N ARG A 515 -22.43 26.57 2.87
CA ARG A 515 -23.21 26.91 4.07
C ARG A 515 -22.84 26.03 5.27
N GLU A 516 -22.63 24.75 5.02
CA GLU A 516 -22.28 23.78 6.06
C GLU A 516 -20.80 23.89 6.47
N LEU A 517 -19.90 24.19 5.52
CA LEU A 517 -18.46 24.35 5.79
C LEU A 517 -18.16 25.69 6.48
N THR A 518 -18.91 26.74 6.16
CA THR A 518 -18.70 28.14 6.55
C THR A 518 -17.41 28.76 5.99
N ALA A 519 -17.39 30.09 5.88
CA ALA A 519 -16.21 30.82 5.43
C ALA A 519 -15.01 30.66 6.38
N SER A 520 -15.25 30.57 7.70
CA SER A 520 -14.20 30.47 8.72
C SER A 520 -13.46 29.15 8.63
N SER A 521 -14.18 28.02 8.57
CA SER A 521 -13.53 26.71 8.45
C SER A 521 -12.78 26.59 7.13
N LEU A 522 -13.35 27.09 6.03
CA LEU A 522 -12.67 27.07 4.74
C LEU A 522 -11.38 27.91 4.76
N ALA A 523 -11.40 29.10 5.37
CA ALA A 523 -10.20 29.90 5.58
C ALA A 523 -9.14 29.16 6.43
N SER A 524 -9.57 28.42 7.46
CA SER A 524 -8.65 27.61 8.26
C SER A 524 -8.00 26.47 7.46
N LEU A 525 -8.73 25.85 6.54
CA LEU A 525 -8.24 24.77 5.68
C LEU A 525 -7.29 25.28 4.59
N ILE A 526 -7.51 26.48 4.07
CA ILE A 526 -6.56 27.16 3.17
C ILE A 526 -5.23 27.45 3.89
N CYS A 527 -5.29 27.68 5.19
CA CYS A 527 -4.14 27.92 6.06
C CYS A 527 -3.68 26.67 6.84
N ASP A 528 -4.10 25.46 6.44
CA ASP A 528 -3.72 24.20 7.10
C ASP A 528 -2.19 24.03 7.11
N PRO A 529 -1.57 23.44 8.14
CA PRO A 529 -0.13 23.20 8.13
C PRO A 529 0.34 22.28 6.98
N GLU A 530 -0.52 21.42 6.45
CA GLU A 530 -0.15 20.42 5.44
C GLU A 530 -0.40 20.92 4.00
N PRO A 531 0.63 21.04 3.15
CA PRO A 531 0.49 21.55 1.78
C PRO A 531 -0.53 20.80 0.92
N CYS A 532 -0.62 19.47 1.05
CA CYS A 532 -1.60 18.69 0.30
C CYS A 532 -3.04 19.02 0.69
N VAL A 533 -3.28 19.37 1.96
CA VAL A 533 -4.61 19.80 2.45
C VAL A 533 -4.94 21.19 1.91
N GLN A 534 -3.98 22.11 1.96
CA GLN A 534 -4.11 23.47 1.39
C GLN A 534 -4.46 23.40 -0.11
N GLU A 535 -3.78 22.55 -0.87
CA GLU A 535 -4.03 22.35 -2.30
C GLU A 535 -5.47 21.92 -2.57
N GLN A 536 -5.97 20.92 -1.84
CA GLN A 536 -7.35 20.46 -2.01
C GLN A 536 -8.38 21.48 -1.53
N ALA A 537 -8.07 22.28 -0.49
CA ALA A 537 -8.92 23.36 -0.03
C ALA A 537 -9.08 24.45 -1.11
N LEU A 538 -7.98 24.86 -1.74
CA LEU A 538 -7.99 25.83 -2.84
C LEU A 538 -8.73 25.26 -4.07
N ALA A 539 -8.53 23.98 -4.38
CA ALA A 539 -9.26 23.32 -5.46
C ALA A 539 -10.76 23.23 -5.18
N LEU A 540 -11.17 23.01 -3.93
CA LEU A 540 -12.58 23.08 -3.51
C LEU A 540 -13.14 24.49 -3.71
N VAL A 541 -12.42 25.54 -3.28
CA VAL A 541 -12.84 26.94 -3.49
C VAL A 541 -13.04 27.22 -4.97
N ARG A 542 -12.07 26.82 -5.80
CA ARG A 542 -12.12 26.97 -7.25
C ARG A 542 -13.42 26.38 -7.82
N ASN A 543 -13.79 25.17 -7.40
CA ASN A 543 -15.03 24.53 -7.85
C ASN A 543 -16.29 25.21 -7.32
N LEU A 544 -16.28 25.69 -6.07
CA LEU A 544 -17.42 26.41 -5.46
C LEU A 544 -17.74 27.71 -6.20
N ILE A 545 -16.73 28.41 -6.74
CA ILE A 545 -16.91 29.69 -7.45
C ILE A 545 -16.90 29.56 -8.98
N ASP A 546 -16.75 28.36 -9.50
CA ASP A 546 -16.78 28.12 -10.95
C ASP A 546 -18.20 28.32 -11.51
N GLY A 547 -18.32 28.90 -12.71
CA GLY A 547 -19.59 29.06 -13.41
C GLY A 547 -20.20 30.46 -13.28
N SER A 548 -21.33 30.57 -12.55
CA SER A 548 -22.15 31.80 -12.51
C SER A 548 -21.60 32.85 -11.54
N LEU A 549 -21.96 34.12 -11.79
CA LEU A 549 -21.64 35.24 -10.89
C LEU A 549 -22.16 34.99 -9.45
N ASP A 550 -23.36 34.44 -9.31
CA ASP A 550 -23.97 34.07 -8.01
C ASP A 550 -23.05 33.17 -7.16
N SER A 551 -22.29 32.27 -7.81
CA SER A 551 -21.36 31.36 -7.14
C SER A 551 -20.17 32.09 -6.56
N ILE A 552 -19.72 33.17 -7.21
CA ILE A 552 -18.64 34.03 -6.73
C ILE A 552 -19.16 34.90 -5.59
N GLU A 553 -20.32 35.57 -5.78
CA GLU A 553 -20.90 36.49 -4.82
C GLU A 553 -21.20 35.84 -3.47
N TYR A 554 -21.68 34.61 -3.46
CA TYR A 554 -22.00 33.90 -2.23
C TYR A 554 -20.76 33.50 -1.41
N VAL A 555 -19.61 33.26 -2.06
CA VAL A 555 -18.35 32.89 -1.39
C VAL A 555 -17.49 34.11 -1.05
N PHE A 556 -17.52 35.13 -1.92
CA PHE A 556 -16.67 36.32 -1.86
C PHE A 556 -17.48 37.61 -1.72
N VAL A 557 -18.19 37.72 -0.61
CA VAL A 557 -18.77 39.00 -0.16
C VAL A 557 -17.69 40.00 0.22
N GLU A 558 -18.02 41.30 0.21
CA GLU A 558 -17.11 42.39 0.59
C GLU A 558 -16.47 42.12 1.97
N GLY A 559 -15.14 42.25 2.07
CA GLY A 559 -14.38 41.90 3.28
C GLY A 559 -14.21 40.39 3.53
N SER A 560 -14.37 39.54 2.50
CA SER A 560 -14.27 38.08 2.64
C SER A 560 -12.94 37.62 3.27
N ILE A 561 -13.07 36.96 4.42
CA ILE A 561 -11.95 36.31 5.13
C ILE A 561 -11.24 35.25 4.27
N ILE A 562 -11.93 34.69 3.27
CA ILE A 562 -11.37 33.69 2.35
C ILE A 562 -10.39 34.35 1.40
N LEU A 563 -10.70 35.55 0.88
CA LEU A 563 -9.81 36.28 -0.02
C LEU A 563 -8.49 36.65 0.70
N ASN A 564 -8.60 37.12 1.94
CA ASN A 564 -7.44 37.42 2.79
C ASN A 564 -6.63 36.17 3.14
N ALA A 565 -7.28 35.03 3.39
CA ALA A 565 -6.60 33.75 3.61
C ALA A 565 -5.81 33.30 2.36
N ILE A 566 -6.41 33.43 1.17
CA ILE A 566 -5.75 33.10 -0.10
C ILE A 566 -4.55 34.01 -0.35
N GLY A 567 -4.69 35.33 -0.15
CA GLY A 567 -3.59 36.28 -0.32
C GLY A 567 -2.38 35.94 0.55
N ARG A 568 -2.61 35.78 1.87
CA ARG A 568 -1.54 35.37 2.82
C ARG A 568 -0.92 34.03 2.46
N HIS A 569 -1.72 33.08 1.97
CA HIS A 569 -1.23 31.77 1.57
C HIS A 569 -0.35 31.87 0.31
N LEU A 570 -0.77 32.58 -0.73
CA LEU A 570 0.00 32.70 -1.99
C LEU A 570 1.39 33.30 -1.79
N GLU A 571 1.55 34.22 -0.85
CA GLU A 571 2.85 34.80 -0.50
C GLU A 571 3.77 33.81 0.22
N ARG A 572 3.22 32.89 1.01
CA ARG A 572 3.96 31.98 1.89
C ARG A 572 4.10 30.56 1.37
N ALA A 573 3.30 30.18 0.37
CA ALA A 573 3.23 28.83 -0.15
C ALA A 573 4.61 28.36 -0.66
N SER A 574 5.03 27.17 -0.26
CA SER A 574 6.29 26.57 -0.69
C SER A 574 6.14 25.81 -2.02
N THR A 575 4.99 25.19 -2.27
CA THR A 575 4.76 24.32 -3.44
C THR A 575 4.17 25.09 -4.63
N ALA A 576 4.51 24.66 -5.85
CA ALA A 576 4.00 25.26 -7.08
C ALA A 576 2.51 24.93 -7.26
N GLU A 577 2.08 23.74 -6.86
CA GLU A 577 0.72 23.23 -6.98
C GLU A 577 -0.27 24.09 -6.19
N CYS A 578 0.06 24.44 -4.94
CA CYS A 578 -0.75 25.35 -4.12
C CYS A 578 -0.85 26.74 -4.77
N LYS A 579 0.26 27.28 -5.27
CA LYS A 579 0.27 28.57 -5.99
C LYS A 579 -0.59 28.52 -7.24
N VAL A 580 -0.51 27.43 -8.02
CA VAL A 580 -1.33 27.22 -9.22
C VAL A 580 -2.81 27.19 -8.87
N GLN A 581 -3.24 26.42 -7.87
CA GLN A 581 -4.65 26.39 -7.46
C GLN A 581 -5.12 27.76 -6.97
N GLY A 582 -4.33 28.44 -6.13
CA GLY A 582 -4.67 29.78 -5.64
C GLY A 582 -4.80 30.79 -6.77
N MET A 583 -3.91 30.78 -7.77
CA MET A 583 -4.02 31.67 -8.94
C MET A 583 -5.23 31.35 -9.81
N TYR A 584 -5.65 30.08 -9.94
CA TYR A 584 -6.92 29.76 -10.60
C TYR A 584 -8.14 30.24 -9.81
N VAL A 585 -8.10 30.20 -8.47
CA VAL A 585 -9.15 30.82 -7.64
C VAL A 585 -9.22 32.32 -7.92
N LEU A 586 -8.09 33.03 -7.88
CA LEU A 586 -8.04 34.46 -8.19
C LEU A 586 -8.53 34.76 -9.61
N SER A 587 -8.25 33.88 -10.57
CA SER A 587 -8.72 34.02 -11.95
C SER A 587 -10.25 33.92 -12.04
N ASN A 588 -10.86 32.99 -11.30
CA ASN A 588 -12.31 32.88 -11.23
C ASN A 588 -12.93 34.12 -10.54
N ILE A 589 -12.34 34.61 -9.45
CA ILE A 589 -12.77 35.86 -8.80
C ILE A 589 -12.68 37.06 -9.76
N ALA A 590 -11.59 37.17 -10.52
CA ALA A 590 -11.38 38.23 -11.52
C ALA A 590 -12.42 38.19 -12.65
N SER A 591 -13.12 37.07 -12.86
CA SER A 591 -14.21 36.96 -13.83
C SER A 591 -15.57 37.46 -13.30
N GLY A 592 -15.67 37.76 -12.00
CA GLY A 592 -16.88 38.26 -11.34
C GLY A 592 -17.17 39.74 -11.59
N SER A 593 -18.05 40.32 -10.77
CA SER A 593 -18.43 41.74 -10.80
C SER A 593 -17.25 42.69 -10.54
N GLU A 594 -17.45 44.00 -10.73
CA GLU A 594 -16.38 44.99 -10.51
C GLU A 594 -15.91 45.05 -9.05
N ILE A 595 -16.80 44.81 -8.09
CA ILE A 595 -16.43 44.72 -6.66
C ILE A 595 -15.39 43.62 -6.43
N HIS A 596 -15.55 42.46 -7.07
CA HIS A 596 -14.58 41.36 -6.97
C HIS A 596 -13.24 41.71 -7.62
N LYS A 597 -13.27 42.38 -8.79
CA LYS A 597 -12.04 42.82 -9.47
C LYS A 597 -11.29 43.86 -8.66
N ASP A 598 -12.01 44.81 -8.05
CA ASP A 598 -11.42 45.87 -7.25
C ASP A 598 -10.88 45.32 -5.92
N SER A 599 -11.61 44.42 -5.25
CA SER A 599 -11.12 43.68 -4.06
C SER A 599 -9.86 42.86 -4.37
N LEU A 600 -9.79 42.24 -5.56
CA LEU A 600 -8.60 41.52 -6.00
C LEU A 600 -7.43 42.46 -6.28
N MET A 601 -7.69 43.63 -6.86
CA MET A 601 -6.69 44.68 -7.04
C MET A 601 -6.23 45.27 -5.71
N GLU A 602 -7.06 45.32 -4.67
CA GLU A 602 -6.63 45.68 -3.33
C GLU A 602 -5.71 44.60 -2.75
N LEU A 603 -6.12 43.32 -2.79
CA LEU A 603 -5.32 42.19 -2.32
C LEU A 603 -3.94 42.13 -2.98
N LEU A 604 -3.87 42.27 -4.31
CA LEU A 604 -2.61 42.21 -5.07
C LEU A 604 -1.62 43.31 -4.68
N PHE A 605 -2.10 44.40 -4.06
CA PHE A 605 -1.33 45.59 -3.72
C PHE A 605 -1.32 45.90 -2.20
N GLN A 606 -1.91 45.04 -1.36
CA GLN A 606 -2.01 45.22 0.10
C GLN A 606 -0.66 44.99 0.82
N ASP A 607 -0.41 45.70 1.93
CA ASP A 607 0.76 45.59 2.85
C ASP A 607 2.15 45.54 2.19
N ARG A 608 2.56 46.65 1.56
CA ARG A 608 3.91 46.81 0.98
C ARG A 608 4.65 47.96 1.63
N GLU A 609 5.08 47.78 2.87
CA GLU A 609 5.87 48.81 3.58
C GLU A 609 7.30 48.98 3.02
N ASN A 610 7.83 48.04 2.22
CA ASN A 610 9.27 48.00 1.85
C ASN A 610 9.61 47.88 0.35
N GLY A 611 8.68 48.11 -0.57
CA GLY A 611 8.99 48.12 -2.01
C GLY A 611 9.26 46.74 -2.65
N ASP A 612 8.85 45.64 -1.99
CA ASP A 612 8.96 44.29 -2.55
C ASP A 612 8.13 44.13 -3.84
N PRO A 613 8.64 43.41 -4.87
CA PRO A 613 7.95 43.21 -6.15
C PRO A 613 6.74 42.30 -5.99
N LEU A 614 5.60 42.65 -6.61
CA LEU A 614 4.33 41.90 -6.47
C LEU A 614 4.57 40.40 -6.65
N TYR A 615 3.97 39.55 -5.80
CA TYR A 615 4.15 38.10 -5.90
C TYR A 615 3.76 37.56 -7.29
N ILE A 616 2.82 38.22 -7.98
CA ILE A 616 2.42 37.88 -9.35
C ILE A 616 3.57 38.07 -10.35
N LEU A 617 4.48 39.02 -10.16
CA LEU A 617 5.68 39.18 -11.00
C LEU A 617 6.61 37.98 -10.85
N ASN A 618 6.82 37.52 -9.61
CA ASN A 618 7.61 36.31 -9.34
C ASN A 618 6.97 35.08 -10.00
N PHE A 619 5.64 35.00 -9.99
CA PHE A 619 4.92 33.89 -10.64
C PHE A 619 4.99 33.95 -12.16
N LEU A 620 4.95 35.14 -12.76
CA LEU A 620 5.18 35.35 -14.20
C LEU A 620 6.61 34.98 -14.64
N GLN A 621 7.57 35.04 -13.72
CA GLN A 621 8.97 34.64 -13.95
C GLN A 621 9.27 33.19 -13.55
N SER A 622 8.27 32.46 -13.03
CA SER A 622 8.44 31.07 -12.59
C SER A 622 8.85 30.15 -13.75
N ASN A 623 9.65 29.13 -13.46
CA ASN A 623 9.94 28.06 -14.43
C ASN A 623 8.71 27.17 -14.70
N ASP A 624 7.73 27.15 -13.80
CA ASP A 624 6.48 26.41 -13.95
C ASP A 624 5.52 27.10 -14.94
N SER A 625 5.24 26.45 -16.06
CA SER A 625 4.36 26.97 -17.11
C SER A 625 2.89 27.06 -16.70
N HIS A 626 2.41 26.19 -15.81
CA HIS A 626 1.05 26.25 -15.29
C HIS A 626 0.88 27.46 -14.36
N LEU A 627 1.88 27.75 -13.52
CA LEU A 627 1.87 28.92 -12.66
C LEU A 627 1.90 30.22 -13.46
N ARG A 628 2.75 30.29 -14.50
CA ARG A 628 2.74 31.40 -15.46
C ARG A 628 1.38 31.54 -16.13
N THR A 629 0.79 30.43 -16.60
CA THR A 629 -0.51 30.42 -17.29
C THR A 629 -1.62 30.96 -16.40
N ALA A 630 -1.74 30.46 -15.16
CA ALA A 630 -2.74 30.91 -14.21
C ALA A 630 -2.56 32.40 -13.87
N SER A 631 -1.32 32.86 -13.72
CA SER A 631 -1.00 34.26 -13.42
C SER A 631 -1.39 35.21 -14.56
N VAL A 632 -1.08 34.85 -15.80
CA VAL A 632 -1.51 35.66 -16.95
C VAL A 632 -3.03 35.66 -17.10
N TRP A 633 -3.71 34.55 -16.76
CA TRP A 633 -5.16 34.48 -16.84
C TRP A 633 -5.86 35.43 -15.86
N VAL A 634 -5.35 35.57 -14.63
CA VAL A 634 -5.84 36.61 -13.71
C VAL A 634 -5.79 37.98 -14.37
N ILE A 635 -4.66 38.31 -15.01
CA ILE A 635 -4.45 39.61 -15.66
C ILE A 635 -5.42 39.79 -16.84
N VAL A 636 -5.60 38.77 -17.69
CA VAL A 636 -6.56 38.80 -18.82
C VAL A 636 -7.97 39.19 -18.35
N ASN A 637 -8.40 38.66 -17.20
CA ASN A 637 -9.73 38.93 -16.66
C ASN A 637 -9.81 40.34 -16.05
N LEU A 638 -8.75 40.82 -15.39
CA LEU A 638 -8.69 42.17 -14.81
C LEU A 638 -8.62 43.29 -15.86
N THR A 639 -7.97 43.03 -17.00
CA THR A 639 -7.74 44.01 -18.08
C THR A 639 -8.74 43.91 -19.23
N ASN A 640 -9.81 43.12 -19.09
CA ASN A 640 -10.82 42.96 -20.13
C ASN A 640 -11.48 44.31 -20.49
N PRO A 641 -11.38 44.81 -21.74
CA PRO A 641 -11.92 46.09 -22.18
C PRO A 641 -13.43 46.26 -22.01
N SER A 642 -14.17 45.16 -21.96
CA SER A 642 -15.61 45.17 -21.73
C SER A 642 -15.99 45.52 -20.28
N CYS A 643 -15.04 45.51 -19.34
CA CYS A 643 -15.29 45.77 -17.92
C CYS A 643 -15.09 47.25 -17.56
N LEU A 644 -15.99 47.79 -16.74
CA LEU A 644 -15.84 49.15 -16.19
C LEU A 644 -14.55 49.22 -15.34
N GLY A 645 -13.82 50.33 -15.37
CA GLY A 645 -12.57 50.46 -14.60
C GLY A 645 -11.35 49.68 -15.12
N ALA A 646 -11.47 48.92 -16.22
CA ALA A 646 -10.36 48.15 -16.80
C ALA A 646 -9.15 49.02 -17.19
N SER A 647 -9.38 50.24 -17.68
CA SER A 647 -8.31 51.22 -17.95
C SER A 647 -7.53 51.58 -16.68
N GLY A 648 -8.22 51.89 -15.58
CA GLY A 648 -7.59 52.20 -14.29
C GLY A 648 -6.77 51.03 -13.73
N ARG A 649 -7.30 49.80 -13.82
CA ARG A 649 -6.56 48.59 -13.43
C ARG A 649 -5.33 48.35 -14.31
N THR A 650 -5.46 48.57 -15.62
CA THR A 650 -4.35 48.46 -16.57
C THR A 650 -3.23 49.45 -16.24
N VAL A 651 -3.56 50.70 -15.91
CA VAL A 651 -2.59 51.72 -15.48
C VAL A 651 -1.88 51.29 -14.19
N LYS A 652 -2.61 50.81 -13.17
CA LYS A 652 -2.00 50.31 -11.93
C LYS A 652 -1.04 49.14 -12.19
N LEU A 653 -1.43 48.15 -12.99
CA LEU A 653 -0.59 47.01 -13.36
C LEU A 653 0.63 47.43 -14.20
N ARG A 654 0.48 48.45 -15.07
CA ARG A 654 1.57 49.04 -15.86
C ARG A 654 2.60 49.69 -14.94
N ASN A 655 2.15 50.54 -14.01
CA ASN A 655 3.01 51.23 -13.04
C ASN A 655 3.75 50.24 -12.12
N ALA A 656 3.15 49.08 -11.86
CA ALA A 656 3.75 47.99 -11.10
C ALA A 656 4.73 47.11 -11.91
N GLY A 657 4.98 47.40 -13.20
CA GLY A 657 5.90 46.64 -14.04
C GLY A 657 5.35 45.33 -14.63
N VAL A 658 4.09 44.96 -14.32
CA VAL A 658 3.46 43.72 -14.80
C VAL A 658 3.35 43.71 -16.33
N ILE A 659 2.93 44.81 -16.93
CA ILE A 659 2.81 44.92 -18.39
C ILE A 659 4.18 44.82 -19.07
N SER A 660 5.25 45.35 -18.44
CA SER A 660 6.62 45.21 -18.96
C SER A 660 7.08 43.76 -18.93
N GLN A 661 6.81 43.04 -17.83
CA GLN A 661 7.11 41.62 -17.72
C GLN A 661 6.36 40.80 -18.79
N LEU A 662 5.08 41.10 -19.05
CA LEU A 662 4.31 40.43 -20.10
C LEU A 662 4.90 40.65 -21.50
N LYS A 663 5.43 41.85 -21.81
CA LYS A 663 6.12 42.10 -23.09
C LYS A 663 7.33 41.17 -23.28
N ASN A 664 8.04 40.84 -22.20
CA ASN A 664 9.16 39.89 -22.24
C ASN A 664 8.69 38.43 -22.46
N MET A 665 7.42 38.13 -22.22
CA MET A 665 6.82 36.79 -22.33
C MET A 665 6.07 36.54 -23.64
N VAL A 666 6.13 37.48 -24.61
CA VAL A 666 5.42 37.35 -25.93
C VAL A 666 5.83 36.10 -26.71
N ASN A 667 7.03 35.60 -26.44
CA ASN A 667 7.59 34.39 -27.05
C ASN A 667 7.79 33.26 -26.02
N ASP A 668 6.98 33.22 -24.95
CA ASP A 668 7.03 32.14 -23.96
C ASP A 668 6.96 30.75 -24.65
N PRO A 669 7.78 29.77 -24.22
CA PRO A 669 7.77 28.43 -24.79
C PRO A 669 6.43 27.69 -24.60
N CYS A 670 5.66 28.03 -23.56
CA CYS A 670 4.32 27.49 -23.36
C CYS A 670 3.30 28.21 -24.23
N LEU A 671 2.61 27.46 -25.09
CA LEU A 671 1.60 28.02 -26.01
C LEU A 671 0.44 28.72 -25.29
N ASP A 672 0.00 28.19 -24.16
CA ASP A 672 -1.11 28.79 -23.39
C ASP A 672 -0.69 30.13 -22.77
N VAL A 673 0.52 30.20 -22.20
CA VAL A 673 1.10 31.46 -21.72
C VAL A 673 1.20 32.46 -22.87
N LYS A 674 1.81 32.06 -23.97
CA LYS A 674 2.02 32.90 -25.16
C LYS A 674 0.72 33.47 -25.71
N LEU A 675 -0.32 32.63 -25.84
CA LEU A 675 -1.63 33.06 -26.31
C LEU A 675 -2.24 34.12 -25.38
N ARG A 676 -2.22 33.85 -24.07
CA ARG A 676 -2.81 34.75 -23.07
C ARG A 676 -2.05 36.06 -22.93
N VAL A 677 -0.71 36.03 -23.00
CA VAL A 677 0.13 37.24 -23.00
C VAL A 677 -0.26 38.15 -24.16
N ARG A 678 -0.40 37.58 -25.36
CA ARG A 678 -0.84 38.34 -26.54
C ARG A 678 -2.25 38.92 -26.36
N THR A 679 -3.15 38.17 -25.73
CA THR A 679 -4.47 38.68 -25.37
C THR A 679 -4.38 39.90 -24.46
N VAL A 680 -3.62 39.85 -23.36
CA VAL A 680 -3.46 41.00 -22.44
C VAL A 680 -2.88 42.20 -23.16
N LEU A 681 -1.83 42.01 -23.97
CA LEU A 681 -1.20 43.11 -24.69
C LEU A 681 -2.16 43.74 -25.72
N GLY A 682 -2.97 42.93 -26.40
CA GLY A 682 -4.03 43.41 -27.27
C GLY A 682 -5.10 44.23 -26.52
N GLN A 683 -5.52 43.76 -25.34
CA GLN A 683 -6.43 44.52 -24.46
C GLN A 683 -5.81 45.85 -24.00
N CYS A 684 -4.51 45.89 -23.71
CA CYS A 684 -3.85 47.12 -23.30
C CYS A 684 -3.83 48.18 -24.41
N MET A 685 -3.75 47.78 -25.68
CA MET A 685 -3.76 48.70 -26.82
C MET A 685 -5.11 49.40 -27.02
N THR A 686 -6.22 48.82 -26.54
CA THR A 686 -7.55 49.44 -26.69
C THR A 686 -7.75 50.67 -25.82
N PHE A 687 -6.89 50.91 -24.83
CA PHE A 687 -7.01 52.03 -23.90
C PHE A 687 -6.13 53.24 -24.25
N GLY A 688 -5.47 53.22 -25.41
CA GLY A 688 -4.47 54.23 -25.81
C GLY A 688 -3.12 53.99 -25.14
N GLU A 689 -2.04 54.23 -25.89
CA GLU A 689 -0.67 54.20 -25.33
C GLU A 689 -0.45 55.33 -24.32
#